data_AF-A0AAC9PVG5-F1
#
_entry.id   AF-A0AAC9PVG5-F1
#
_cell.length_a   1.000
_cell.length_b   1.000
_cell.length_c   1.000
_cell.angle_alpha   90.00
_cell.angle_beta   90.00
_cell.angle_gamma   90.00
#
_symmetry.space_group_name_H-M   'P 1'
#
loop_
_entity.id
_entity.type
_entity.pdbx_description
1 polymer ?
#
loop_
_entity_poly.entity_id
_entity_poly.type
_entity_poly.pdbx_seq_one_letter_code
_entity_poly.pdbx_strand_id
1 'polypeptide(L)'
;MRELAVDFGTSNTVAAVRTGPEAPARLLGIDGRPVLPSAVWLSPDGTLVVGRDAERQARLDPSRYEPNPKRRIDDVEVLLGDTVVPVVDLIAAVLRRVAEEARRQLGANPDLVLLTHPADWHRIRCNTLRSAARAAGWADSVRLLAEPAAAAAHFAGLEDQQRRLAPGHALAVFDMGGGTTDAALVLRTGGDDWQVLAEAGLSDVGGTDIDQALLEHVRRAVGEGRPEWPELLRPTTAASRRSARAMIDDVREGKEALSRYAQTDIPLPAPLPDAHVTREELEALVRPQLERAVAMLSSTINSAGLASGQLAGVYLVGGASRMPAVAQSISERLGLIPVAVESPENSVVLGALSAPPARDFTDPRERTPAGASPLGGVPGQVRPGLTRPVSPASGTAGPAVGSHPAGPPNLAGQGRSRPPSSEPVPVQSPAGWQATRWQPIASDQSTGSSGPDEPVGSQVPEGPTHVMNAPKRPRRSPGALWIVLTAVVAVAALAVAGVAVWSLSNREDPMAGGDGLTTGSGADDPTTGDPRPPDPDPDSTSSGGEDPADGSDAFGDAEELREFAGVAVERADSCTDVSDDETYSYLVDAAVRCDYATADGDFEAYFYDGSACDLIFSPIMGSGETGEWSGAGMTGDWVQQLMPTDGTEHLLYRPDDGGTICGDATNAEDDPRTADEVVAFWESTIRPGS
;
A
#
# COMPACT_ATOMS: atom_id res chain seq x y z
N MET A 1 27.64 -11.19 10.16
CA MET A 1 26.30 -10.62 9.95
C MET A 1 25.51 -11.57 9.07
N ARG A 2 24.33 -11.98 9.51
CA ARG A 2 23.37 -12.83 8.81
C ARG A 2 22.22 -11.94 8.39
N GLU A 3 21.99 -11.82 7.10
CA GLU A 3 20.96 -10.96 6.55
C GLU A 3 19.89 -11.82 5.87
N LEU A 4 18.63 -11.44 6.04
CA LEU A 4 17.48 -12.01 5.38
C LEU A 4 16.78 -10.89 4.63
N ALA A 5 16.57 -11.02 3.32
CA ALA A 5 15.66 -10.18 2.57
C ALA A 5 14.37 -10.95 2.29
N VAL A 6 13.22 -10.31 2.45
CA VAL A 6 11.90 -10.86 2.21
C VAL A 6 11.12 -9.89 1.34
N ASP A 7 10.66 -10.39 0.20
CA ASP A 7 9.67 -9.73 -0.62
C ASP A 7 8.32 -10.39 -0.35
N PHE A 8 7.48 -9.70 0.43
CA PHE A 8 6.10 -10.10 0.69
C PHE A 8 5.24 -9.59 -0.47
N GLY A 9 5.21 -10.32 -1.58
CA GLY A 9 4.40 -9.99 -2.75
C GLY A 9 2.94 -10.42 -2.62
N THR A 10 2.08 -9.86 -3.47
CA THR A 10 0.62 -10.14 -3.45
C THR A 10 0.28 -11.60 -3.66
N SER A 11 0.92 -12.26 -4.63
CA SER A 11 0.66 -13.67 -4.95
C SER A 11 1.73 -14.60 -4.40
N ASN A 12 2.96 -14.11 -4.29
CA ASN A 12 4.14 -14.90 -3.97
C ASN A 12 5.06 -14.12 -3.04
N THR A 13 5.60 -14.82 -2.05
CA THR A 13 6.65 -14.37 -1.17
C THR A 13 7.96 -15.02 -1.60
N VAL A 14 9.00 -14.20 -1.78
CA VAL A 14 10.35 -14.65 -2.08
C VAL A 14 11.26 -14.21 -0.94
N ALA A 15 12.28 -15.00 -0.63
CA ALA A 15 13.27 -14.62 0.36
C ALA A 15 14.68 -15.00 -0.09
N ALA A 16 15.66 -14.25 0.38
CA ALA A 16 17.08 -14.50 0.15
C ALA A 16 17.87 -14.29 1.44
N VAL A 17 18.96 -15.04 1.60
CA VAL A 17 19.85 -14.91 2.74
C VAL A 17 21.28 -14.63 2.31
N ARG A 18 22.03 -13.91 3.16
CA ARG A 18 23.47 -13.69 3.02
C ARG A 18 24.16 -13.86 4.37
N THR A 19 25.38 -14.42 4.35
CA THR A 19 26.19 -14.65 5.56
C THR A 19 27.54 -13.98 5.42
N GLY A 20 27.60 -12.70 5.78
CA GLY A 20 28.77 -11.84 5.66
C GLY A 20 28.79 -11.01 4.37
N PRO A 21 29.50 -9.88 4.37
CA PRO A 21 29.41 -8.86 3.32
C PRO A 21 29.90 -9.33 1.94
N GLU A 22 30.83 -10.28 1.89
CA GLU A 22 31.38 -10.81 0.63
C GLU A 22 30.68 -12.08 0.14
N ALA A 23 29.78 -12.66 0.95
CA ALA A 23 29.08 -13.87 0.55
C ALA A 23 27.99 -13.53 -0.49
N PRO A 24 27.82 -14.34 -1.55
CA PRO A 24 26.75 -14.12 -2.50
C PRO A 24 25.39 -14.32 -1.81
N ALA A 25 24.43 -13.47 -2.17
CA ALA A 25 23.03 -13.68 -1.80
C ALA A 25 22.54 -15.01 -2.37
N ARG A 26 21.82 -15.78 -1.56
CA ARG A 26 21.24 -17.07 -1.96
C ARG A 26 19.76 -17.08 -1.68
N LEU A 27 18.96 -17.47 -2.68
CA LEU A 27 17.52 -17.65 -2.49
C LEU A 27 17.25 -18.68 -1.39
N LEU A 28 16.30 -18.35 -0.52
CA LEU A 28 15.84 -19.19 0.56
C LEU A 28 14.81 -20.17 0.02
N GLY A 29 15.19 -21.45 -0.09
CA GLY A 29 14.26 -22.50 -0.47
C GLY A 29 13.27 -22.82 0.64
N ILE A 30 11.99 -22.48 0.48
CA ILE A 30 10.90 -22.83 1.39
C ILE A 30 10.16 -24.03 0.79
N ASP A 31 10.07 -25.13 1.53
CA ASP A 31 9.50 -26.41 1.05
C ASP A 31 10.13 -26.90 -0.28
N GLY A 32 11.44 -26.68 -0.42
CA GLY A 32 12.22 -27.08 -1.60
C GLY A 32 12.03 -26.19 -2.83
N ARG A 33 11.40 -25.02 -2.69
CA ARG A 33 11.09 -24.08 -3.78
C ARG A 33 11.60 -22.67 -3.43
N PRO A 34 12.07 -21.88 -4.41
CA PRO A 34 12.52 -20.51 -4.13
C PRO A 34 11.37 -19.51 -3.90
N VAL A 35 10.13 -19.94 -4.13
CA VAL A 35 8.92 -19.11 -4.06
C VAL A 35 7.87 -19.79 -3.19
N LEU A 36 7.34 -19.05 -2.22
CA LEU A 36 6.25 -19.42 -1.34
C LEU A 36 4.97 -18.69 -1.80
N PRO A 37 3.84 -19.36 -2.10
CA PRO A 37 2.59 -18.64 -2.34
C PRO A 37 2.22 -17.78 -1.13
N SER A 38 1.88 -16.51 -1.34
CA SER A 38 1.43 -15.60 -0.28
C SER A 38 -0.01 -15.87 0.09
N ALA A 39 -0.33 -17.08 0.50
CA ALA A 39 -1.69 -17.54 0.73
C ALA A 39 -1.83 -18.20 2.09
N VAL A 40 -3.00 -18.05 2.70
CA VAL A 40 -3.30 -18.52 4.06
C VAL A 40 -4.61 -19.29 4.08
N TRP A 41 -4.64 -20.40 4.81
CA TRP A 41 -5.82 -21.20 5.05
C TRP A 41 -5.99 -21.45 6.55
N LEU A 42 -7.18 -21.16 7.08
CA LEU A 42 -7.49 -21.38 8.49
C LEU A 42 -7.97 -22.80 8.73
N SER A 43 -7.22 -23.56 9.52
CA SER A 43 -7.59 -24.90 9.97
C SER A 43 -8.75 -24.86 10.98
N PRO A 44 -9.59 -25.91 11.04
CA PRO A 44 -10.66 -26.02 12.05
C PRO A 44 -10.16 -25.96 13.50
N ASP A 45 -8.88 -26.26 13.74
CA ASP A 45 -8.25 -26.15 15.07
C ASP A 45 -7.72 -24.72 15.38
N GLY A 46 -7.96 -23.76 14.48
CA GLY A 46 -7.52 -22.37 14.62
C GLY A 46 -6.14 -22.09 14.03
N THR A 47 -5.42 -23.09 13.52
CA THR A 47 -4.07 -22.90 12.98
C THR A 47 -4.10 -22.29 11.58
N LEU A 48 -3.30 -21.23 11.34
CA LEU A 48 -3.09 -20.69 10.00
C LEU A 48 -2.02 -21.50 9.25
N VAL A 49 -2.47 -22.22 8.22
CA VAL A 49 -1.62 -22.94 7.25
C VAL A 49 -1.27 -21.96 6.12
N VAL A 50 -0.04 -22.00 5.61
CA VAL A 50 0.41 -21.04 4.58
C VAL A 50 1.00 -21.70 3.34
N GLY A 51 1.09 -20.94 2.25
CA GLY A 51 1.78 -21.37 1.04
C GLY A 51 1.06 -22.47 0.28
N ARG A 52 1.83 -23.44 -0.21
CA ARG A 52 1.31 -24.55 -1.03
C ARG A 52 0.36 -25.46 -0.26
N ASP A 53 0.59 -25.59 1.05
CA ASP A 53 -0.31 -26.35 1.89
C ASP A 53 -1.64 -25.62 2.07
N ALA A 54 -1.63 -24.29 2.17
CA ALA A 54 -2.86 -23.49 2.14
C ALA A 54 -3.61 -23.66 0.81
N GLU A 55 -2.92 -23.54 -0.33
CA GLU A 55 -3.51 -23.81 -1.66
C GLU A 55 -4.10 -25.22 -1.77
N ARG A 56 -3.43 -26.22 -1.16
CA ARG A 56 -3.91 -27.59 -1.13
C ARG A 56 -5.16 -27.76 -0.29
N GLN A 57 -5.21 -27.15 0.88
CA GLN A 57 -6.39 -27.19 1.75
C GLN A 57 -7.56 -26.40 1.16
N ALA A 58 -7.28 -25.30 0.46
CA ALA A 58 -8.27 -24.51 -0.26
C ALA A 58 -9.02 -25.34 -1.31
N ARG A 59 -8.40 -26.37 -1.91
CA ARG A 59 -9.11 -27.29 -2.81
C ARG A 59 -10.18 -28.15 -2.12
N LEU A 60 -10.10 -28.31 -0.80
CA LEU A 60 -11.08 -29.07 0.00
C LEU A 60 -12.15 -28.13 0.58
N ASP A 61 -11.72 -27.02 1.17
CA ASP A 61 -12.59 -25.98 1.72
C ASP A 61 -12.08 -24.57 1.39
N PRO A 62 -12.53 -23.99 0.26
CA PRO A 62 -12.16 -22.64 -0.11
C PRO A 62 -12.73 -21.55 0.80
N SER A 63 -13.70 -21.84 1.68
CA SER A 63 -14.31 -20.80 2.52
C SER A 63 -13.38 -20.27 3.60
N ARG A 64 -12.35 -21.06 3.95
CA ARG A 64 -11.35 -20.75 4.97
C ARG A 64 -10.04 -20.23 4.37
N TYR A 65 -10.05 -19.76 3.13
CA TYR A 65 -8.85 -19.44 2.35
C TYR A 65 -8.78 -17.95 1.98
N GLU A 66 -7.64 -17.31 2.26
CA GLU A 66 -7.28 -15.99 1.74
C GLU A 66 -6.07 -16.13 0.79
N PRO A 67 -6.25 -15.98 -0.53
CA PRO A 67 -5.18 -16.13 -1.51
C PRO A 67 -4.18 -14.98 -1.56
N ASN A 68 -4.55 -13.77 -1.10
CA ASN A 68 -3.77 -12.55 -1.27
C ASN A 68 -3.86 -11.62 -0.04
N PRO A 69 -3.33 -12.00 1.15
CA PRO A 69 -3.38 -11.17 2.35
C PRO A 69 -2.77 -9.77 2.17
N LYS A 70 -1.79 -9.57 1.26
CA LYS A 70 -1.25 -8.22 0.97
C LYS A 70 -2.33 -7.25 0.46
N ARG A 71 -3.34 -7.71 -0.28
CA ARG A 71 -4.45 -6.87 -0.75
C ARG A 71 -5.43 -6.50 0.35
N ARG A 72 -5.37 -7.23 1.48
CA ARG A 72 -6.19 -6.99 2.67
C ARG A 72 -5.53 -6.02 3.62
N ILE A 73 -4.38 -5.42 3.30
CA ILE A 73 -3.61 -4.63 4.26
C ILE A 73 -4.35 -3.42 4.84
N ASP A 74 -5.35 -2.90 4.12
CA ASP A 74 -6.20 -1.81 4.58
C ASP A 74 -7.44 -2.31 5.34
N ASP A 75 -7.74 -3.61 5.28
CA ASP A 75 -8.79 -4.23 6.06
C ASP A 75 -8.29 -4.49 7.50
N VAL A 76 -9.17 -4.42 8.49
CA VAL A 76 -8.84 -4.79 9.88
C VAL A 76 -8.78 -6.31 10.02
N GLU A 77 -9.78 -6.98 9.46
CA GLU A 77 -10.03 -8.41 9.65
C GLU A 77 -10.68 -9.04 8.42
N VAL A 78 -10.55 -10.35 8.29
CA VAL A 78 -11.15 -11.15 7.21
C VAL A 78 -11.90 -12.34 7.82
N LEU A 79 -13.10 -12.60 7.31
CA LEU A 79 -13.86 -13.79 7.68
C LEU A 79 -13.34 -15.01 6.91
N LEU A 80 -12.78 -16.00 7.62
CA LEU A 80 -12.36 -17.29 7.09
C LEU A 80 -13.22 -18.40 7.68
N GLY A 81 -14.09 -18.97 6.83
CA GLY A 81 -15.13 -19.91 7.24
C GLY A 81 -16.15 -19.22 8.14
N ASP A 82 -16.10 -19.53 9.43
CA ASP A 82 -16.92 -18.97 10.50
C ASP A 82 -16.13 -18.12 11.50
N THR A 83 -14.84 -17.90 11.22
CA THR A 83 -13.91 -17.25 12.15
C THR A 83 -13.41 -15.96 11.55
N VAL A 84 -13.49 -14.88 12.33
CA VAL A 84 -12.92 -13.58 11.98
C VAL A 84 -11.45 -13.58 12.38
N VAL A 85 -10.56 -13.24 11.43
CA VAL A 85 -9.11 -13.28 11.62
C VAL A 85 -8.51 -11.91 11.32
N PRO A 86 -7.72 -11.31 12.23
CA PRO A 86 -7.01 -10.07 11.96
C PRO A 86 -6.08 -10.18 10.75
N VAL A 87 -6.03 -9.14 9.91
CA VAL A 87 -5.16 -9.12 8.73
C VAL A 87 -3.69 -9.23 9.10
N VAL A 88 -3.29 -8.59 10.20
CA VAL A 88 -1.93 -8.67 10.74
C VAL A 88 -1.51 -10.12 10.97
N ASP A 89 -2.42 -10.97 11.47
CA ASP A 89 -2.13 -12.38 11.74
C ASP A 89 -1.98 -13.20 10.46
N LEU A 90 -2.76 -12.88 9.41
CA LEU A 90 -2.61 -13.51 8.10
C LEU A 90 -1.23 -13.20 7.50
N ILE A 91 -0.81 -11.94 7.52
CA ILE A 91 0.51 -11.53 7.03
C ILE A 91 1.61 -12.14 7.91
N ALA A 92 1.46 -12.10 9.24
CA ALA A 92 2.41 -12.66 10.19
C ALA A 92 2.59 -14.16 10.00
N ALA A 93 1.54 -14.93 9.67
CA ALA A 93 1.63 -16.36 9.40
C ALA A 93 2.56 -16.65 8.21
N VAL A 94 2.47 -15.88 7.12
CA VAL A 94 3.35 -16.01 5.95
C VAL A 94 4.79 -15.67 6.33
N LEU A 95 5.00 -14.54 6.99
CA LEU A 95 6.33 -14.09 7.43
C LEU A 95 6.97 -15.07 8.43
N ARG A 96 6.18 -15.66 9.33
CA ARG A 96 6.64 -16.66 10.32
C ARG A 96 7.16 -17.92 9.64
N ARG A 97 6.51 -18.39 8.57
CA ARG A 97 7.00 -19.53 7.78
C ARG A 97 8.36 -19.22 7.14
N VAL A 98 8.55 -18.00 6.63
CA VAL A 98 9.85 -17.53 6.12
C VAL A 98 10.88 -17.48 7.24
N ALA A 99 10.52 -16.95 8.42
CA ALA A 99 11.39 -16.87 9.59
C ALA A 99 11.87 -18.24 10.07
N GLU A 100 10.98 -19.23 10.13
CA GLU A 100 11.31 -20.62 10.45
C GLU A 100 12.30 -21.21 9.46
N GLU A 101 12.06 -21.03 8.16
CA GLU A 101 12.95 -21.53 7.13
C GLU A 101 14.34 -20.86 7.17
N ALA A 102 14.37 -19.54 7.33
CA ALA A 102 15.61 -18.77 7.44
C ALA A 102 16.44 -19.24 8.64
N ARG A 103 15.81 -19.40 9.82
CA ARG A 103 16.46 -19.92 11.02
C ARG A 103 17.02 -21.32 10.82
N ARG A 104 16.25 -22.20 10.17
CA ARG A 104 16.68 -23.57 9.86
C ARG A 104 17.92 -23.59 8.95
N GLN A 105 17.97 -22.75 7.92
CA GLN A 105 19.10 -22.72 6.97
C GLN A 105 20.31 -21.95 7.49
N LEU A 106 20.11 -20.92 8.30
CA LEU A 106 21.19 -20.11 8.88
C LEU A 106 21.74 -20.70 10.19
N GLY A 107 21.01 -21.59 10.85
CA GLY A 107 21.33 -22.17 12.16
C GLY A 107 21.12 -21.21 13.34
N ALA A 108 20.65 -19.99 13.08
CA ALA A 108 20.39 -18.94 14.06
C ALA A 108 19.39 -17.92 13.49
N ASN A 109 18.91 -16.99 14.33
CA ASN A 109 18.14 -15.85 13.85
C ASN A 109 18.99 -14.96 12.92
N PRO A 110 18.38 -14.32 11.91
CA PRO A 110 19.05 -13.27 11.15
C PRO A 110 19.39 -12.09 12.07
N ASP A 111 20.55 -11.47 11.84
CA ASP A 111 20.97 -10.26 12.54
C ASP A 111 20.25 -9.02 11.97
N LEU A 112 19.84 -9.08 10.69
CA LEU A 112 19.10 -8.05 9.97
C LEU A 112 18.07 -8.69 9.03
N VAL A 113 16.85 -8.15 9.02
CA VAL A 113 15.74 -8.52 8.14
C VAL A 113 15.37 -7.30 7.29
N LEU A 114 15.54 -7.39 5.98
CA LEU A 114 15.09 -6.40 5.01
C LEU A 114 13.73 -6.85 4.48
N LEU A 115 12.68 -6.11 4.78
CA LEU A 115 11.33 -6.44 4.34
C LEU A 115 10.88 -5.41 3.32
N THR A 116 10.58 -5.86 2.10
CA THR A 116 10.25 -4.92 1.02
C THR A 116 8.78 -4.53 1.00
N HIS A 117 8.49 -3.33 0.51
CA HIS A 117 7.12 -2.82 0.33
C HIS A 117 7.00 -1.98 -0.95
N PRO A 118 5.77 -1.84 -1.51
CA PRO A 118 5.52 -0.91 -2.60
C PRO A 118 5.87 0.51 -2.19
N ALA A 119 6.45 1.28 -3.10
CA ALA A 119 7.01 2.59 -2.74
C ALA A 119 5.94 3.63 -2.37
N ASP A 120 4.72 3.49 -2.92
CA ASP A 120 3.56 4.32 -2.60
C ASP A 120 2.93 4.02 -1.22
N TRP A 121 3.42 3.01 -0.49
CA TRP A 121 2.91 2.71 0.84
C TRP A 121 3.32 3.77 1.86
N HIS A 122 2.32 4.47 2.37
CA HIS A 122 2.46 5.43 3.45
C HIS A 122 2.50 4.76 4.84
N ARG A 123 2.64 5.58 5.89
CA ARG A 123 2.91 5.18 7.28
C ARG A 123 2.02 4.04 7.79
N ILE A 124 0.71 4.06 7.51
CA ILE A 124 -0.24 3.07 8.01
C ILE A 124 0.10 1.66 7.52
N ARG A 125 0.16 1.46 6.19
CA ARG A 125 0.48 0.15 5.60
C ARG A 125 1.86 -0.37 6.02
N CYS A 126 2.85 0.53 6.09
CA CYS A 126 4.18 0.20 6.59
C CYS A 126 4.16 -0.24 8.06
N ASN A 127 3.36 0.40 8.90
CA ASN A 127 3.19 0.01 10.30
C ASN A 127 2.43 -1.30 10.47
N THR A 128 1.43 -1.58 9.63
CA THR A 128 0.76 -2.90 9.57
C THR A 128 1.76 -3.99 9.22
N LEU A 129 2.61 -3.75 8.21
CA LEU A 129 3.66 -4.70 7.81
C LEU A 129 4.70 -4.92 8.92
N ARG A 130 5.13 -3.85 9.62
CA ARG A 130 6.00 -3.97 10.80
C ARG A 130 5.33 -4.77 11.90
N SER A 131 4.06 -4.52 12.20
CA SER A 131 3.33 -5.22 13.24
C SER A 131 3.25 -6.72 12.94
N ALA A 132 2.98 -7.08 11.68
CA ALA A 132 3.02 -8.47 11.23
C ALA A 132 4.43 -9.08 11.36
N ALA A 133 5.48 -8.31 11.04
CA ALA A 133 6.86 -8.76 11.20
C ALA A 133 7.24 -8.99 12.67
N ARG A 134 6.78 -8.13 13.60
CA ARG A 134 6.94 -8.35 15.06
C ARG A 134 6.21 -9.62 15.49
N ALA A 135 4.96 -9.81 15.05
CA ALA A 135 4.16 -11.02 15.33
C ALA A 135 4.75 -12.30 14.69
N ALA A 136 5.60 -12.17 13.67
CA ALA A 136 6.38 -13.26 13.08
C ALA A 136 7.69 -13.55 13.83
N GLY A 137 8.05 -12.74 14.84
CA GLY A 137 9.24 -12.90 15.68
C GLY A 137 10.44 -12.04 15.27
N TRP A 138 10.22 -10.96 14.49
CA TRP A 138 11.27 -10.03 14.06
C TRP A 138 11.06 -8.62 14.65
N ALA A 139 11.21 -8.47 15.97
CA ALA A 139 10.93 -7.18 16.63
C ALA A 139 11.99 -6.10 16.33
N ASP A 140 13.26 -6.40 16.57
CA ASP A 140 14.34 -5.39 16.55
C ASP A 140 15.22 -5.43 15.29
N SER A 141 14.99 -6.40 14.41
CA SER A 141 15.86 -6.67 13.26
C SER A 141 15.30 -6.19 11.92
N VAL A 142 14.08 -5.63 11.87
CA VAL A 142 13.40 -5.32 10.61
C VAL A 142 13.72 -3.91 10.14
N ARG A 143 14.16 -3.80 8.88
CA ARG A 143 14.21 -2.55 8.13
C ARG A 143 13.32 -2.67 6.90
N LEU A 144 12.51 -1.65 6.67
CA LEU A 144 11.70 -1.59 5.46
C LEU A 144 12.53 -1.04 4.29
N LEU A 145 12.32 -1.59 3.10
CA LEU A 145 12.97 -1.15 1.88
C LEU A 145 11.96 -1.05 0.74
N ALA A 146 11.95 0.07 0.02
CA ALA A 146 11.10 0.22 -1.15
C ALA A 146 11.49 -0.82 -2.23
N GLU A 147 10.50 -1.60 -2.68
CA GLU A 147 10.61 -2.58 -3.77
C GLU A 147 11.36 -2.05 -5.01
N PRO A 148 11.04 -0.85 -5.55
CA PRO A 148 11.76 -0.34 -6.72
C PRO A 148 13.21 0.04 -6.43
N ALA A 149 13.55 0.50 -5.22
CA ALA A 149 14.94 0.76 -4.85
C ALA A 149 15.75 -0.54 -4.75
N ALA A 150 15.14 -1.59 -4.19
CA ALA A 150 15.73 -2.92 -4.19
C ALA A 150 15.95 -3.43 -5.62
N ALA A 151 14.93 -3.38 -6.48
CA ALA A 151 15.03 -3.79 -7.87
C ALA A 151 16.12 -3.00 -8.63
N ALA A 152 16.20 -1.69 -8.43
CA ALA A 152 17.23 -0.82 -9.00
C ALA A 152 18.64 -1.32 -8.70
N ALA A 153 18.91 -1.63 -7.43
CA ALA A 153 20.19 -2.14 -6.98
C ALA A 153 20.54 -3.49 -7.63
N HIS A 154 19.55 -4.36 -7.83
CA HIS A 154 19.76 -5.62 -8.55
C HIS A 154 20.21 -5.38 -9.99
N PHE A 155 19.49 -4.56 -10.74
CA PHE A 155 19.78 -4.31 -12.15
C PHE A 155 21.13 -3.62 -12.36
N ALA A 156 21.49 -2.68 -11.50
CA ALA A 156 22.80 -2.04 -11.54
C ALA A 156 23.95 -3.02 -11.26
N GLY A 157 23.69 -4.09 -10.51
CA GLY A 157 24.64 -5.18 -10.27
C GLY A 157 24.80 -6.16 -11.44
N LEU A 158 23.83 -6.22 -12.37
CA LEU A 158 23.87 -7.07 -13.57
C LEU A 158 24.66 -6.44 -14.72
N GLU A 159 24.86 -5.13 -14.70
CA GLU A 159 25.61 -4.44 -15.73
C GLU A 159 27.11 -4.76 -15.63
N ASP A 160 27.74 -5.07 -16.77
CA ASP A 160 29.19 -5.24 -16.86
C ASP A 160 29.92 -4.06 -16.19
N GLN A 161 31.12 -4.29 -15.64
CA GLN A 161 31.91 -3.25 -14.95
C GLN A 161 32.07 -1.95 -15.76
N GLN A 162 31.98 -2.01 -17.09
CA GLN A 162 32.08 -0.87 -17.99
C GLN A 162 30.76 -0.09 -18.18
N ARG A 163 29.61 -0.66 -17.82
CA ARG A 163 28.27 -0.07 -17.98
C ARG A 163 27.58 0.31 -16.69
N ARG A 164 28.18 0.01 -15.52
CA ARG A 164 27.62 0.38 -14.20
C ARG A 164 27.02 1.78 -14.23
N LEU A 165 25.73 1.87 -13.91
CA LEU A 165 25.02 3.14 -13.72
C LEU A 165 25.87 4.13 -12.92
N ALA A 166 26.25 5.24 -13.53
CA ALA A 166 27.02 6.27 -12.83
C ALA A 166 26.11 7.07 -11.90
N PRO A 167 26.63 7.62 -10.78
CA PRO A 167 25.90 8.59 -9.97
C PRO A 167 25.32 9.71 -10.84
N GLY A 168 24.10 10.15 -10.53
CA GLY A 168 23.34 11.12 -11.33
C GLY A 168 22.58 10.52 -12.52
N HIS A 169 22.65 9.21 -12.74
CA HIS A 169 21.78 8.48 -13.68
C HIS A 169 20.67 7.76 -12.93
N ALA A 170 19.52 7.65 -13.60
CA ALA A 170 18.34 7.01 -13.06
C ALA A 170 17.92 5.83 -13.93
N LEU A 171 17.17 4.92 -13.35
CA LEU A 171 16.52 3.82 -14.01
C LEU A 171 15.03 3.84 -13.70
N ALA A 172 14.22 3.39 -14.65
CA ALA A 172 12.78 3.24 -14.44
C ALA A 172 12.49 1.77 -14.13
N VAL A 173 11.95 1.48 -12.96
CA VAL A 173 11.42 0.17 -12.58
C VAL A 173 9.95 0.15 -12.95
N PHE A 174 9.54 -0.85 -13.73
CA PHE A 174 8.16 -1.12 -14.07
C PHE A 174 7.79 -2.49 -13.51
N ASP A 175 7.13 -2.50 -12.35
CA ASP A 175 6.71 -3.70 -11.65
C ASP A 175 5.25 -4.02 -11.99
N MET A 176 5.01 -5.12 -12.70
CA MET A 176 3.67 -5.63 -12.94
C MET A 176 3.50 -6.94 -12.18
N GLY A 177 2.95 -6.80 -10.97
CA GLY A 177 2.77 -7.87 -10.00
C GLY A 177 1.44 -8.60 -10.11
N GLY A 178 1.09 -9.31 -9.04
CA GLY A 178 -0.18 -10.04 -8.95
C GLY A 178 -1.40 -9.13 -8.78
N GLY A 179 -1.28 -8.03 -8.04
CA GLY A 179 -2.42 -7.17 -7.68
C GLY A 179 -2.27 -5.69 -8.01
N THR A 180 -1.08 -5.25 -8.43
CA THR A 180 -0.79 -3.85 -8.76
C THR A 180 0.18 -3.79 -9.94
N THR A 181 0.22 -2.64 -10.59
CA THR A 181 1.30 -2.26 -11.51
C THR A 181 1.87 -0.93 -11.05
N ASP A 182 3.16 -0.91 -10.77
CA ASP A 182 3.86 0.22 -10.19
C ASP A 182 5.01 0.65 -11.11
N ALA A 183 5.16 1.96 -11.27
CA ALA A 183 6.27 2.56 -12.01
C ALA A 183 7.02 3.49 -11.07
N ALA A 184 8.33 3.30 -10.95
CA ALA A 184 9.18 4.14 -10.13
C ALA A 184 10.44 4.53 -10.89
N LEU A 185 10.84 5.79 -10.76
CA LEU A 185 12.10 6.28 -11.27
C LEU A 185 13.09 6.39 -10.12
N VAL A 186 14.18 5.64 -10.20
CA VAL A 186 15.16 5.52 -9.11
C VAL A 186 16.50 6.08 -9.57
N LEU A 187 16.97 7.10 -8.88
CA LEU A 187 18.26 7.75 -9.09
C LEU A 187 19.35 7.07 -8.27
N ARG A 188 20.50 6.85 -8.90
CA ARG A 188 21.74 6.57 -8.16
C ARG A 188 22.37 7.89 -7.73
N THR A 189 22.36 8.20 -6.44
CA THR A 189 22.87 9.50 -5.94
C THR A 189 24.39 9.51 -5.77
N GLY A 190 24.99 8.37 -5.44
CA GLY A 190 26.43 8.21 -5.19
C GLY A 190 26.70 7.01 -4.30
N GLY A 191 27.88 6.37 -4.42
CA GLY A 191 28.14 5.11 -3.70
C GLY A 191 27.15 4.01 -4.10
N ASP A 192 26.60 3.31 -3.12
CA ASP A 192 25.54 2.31 -3.30
C ASP A 192 24.14 2.86 -2.90
N ASP A 193 23.99 4.17 -2.69
CA ASP A 193 22.70 4.77 -2.30
C ASP A 193 21.75 4.97 -3.49
N TRP A 194 20.46 4.73 -3.22
CA TRP A 194 19.35 4.81 -4.17
C TRP A 194 18.26 5.75 -3.65
N GLN A 195 17.73 6.59 -4.53
CA GLN A 195 16.65 7.52 -4.21
C GLN A 195 15.51 7.36 -5.22
N VAL A 196 14.29 7.17 -4.72
CA VAL A 196 13.07 7.24 -5.56
C VAL A 196 12.78 8.71 -5.86
N LEU A 197 12.80 9.09 -7.13
CA LEU A 197 12.52 10.47 -7.59
C LEU A 197 11.05 10.70 -7.89
N ALA A 198 10.39 9.68 -8.41
CA ALA A 198 8.98 9.71 -8.79
C ALA A 198 8.44 8.29 -8.76
N GLU A 199 7.17 8.15 -8.41
CA GLU A 199 6.45 6.89 -8.39
C GLU A 199 4.99 7.09 -8.77
N ALA A 200 4.38 6.06 -9.31
CA ALA A 200 2.95 5.97 -9.55
C ALA A 200 2.53 4.50 -9.58
N GLY A 201 1.31 4.21 -9.15
CA GLY A 201 0.76 2.86 -9.11
C GLY A 201 -0.66 2.78 -9.67
N LEU A 202 -1.02 1.60 -10.16
CA LEU A 202 -2.37 1.22 -10.56
C LEU A 202 -2.80 0.00 -9.75
N SER A 203 -3.72 0.21 -8.80
CA SER A 203 -4.23 -0.83 -7.91
C SER A 203 -5.26 -1.77 -8.56
N ASP A 204 -5.74 -1.43 -9.75
CA ASP A 204 -6.72 -2.17 -10.56
C ASP A 204 -6.07 -2.80 -11.82
N VAL A 205 -4.74 -2.82 -11.89
CA VAL A 205 -3.99 -3.46 -12.97
C VAL A 205 -2.95 -4.39 -12.38
N GLY A 206 -3.30 -5.65 -12.20
CA GLY A 206 -2.37 -6.71 -11.86
C GLY A 206 -2.70 -8.02 -12.56
N GLY A 207 -1.89 -9.05 -12.29
CA GLY A 207 -2.11 -10.39 -12.79
C GLY A 207 -3.51 -10.94 -12.47
N THR A 208 -4.08 -10.63 -11.30
CA THR A 208 -5.42 -11.06 -10.87
C THR A 208 -6.53 -10.33 -11.63
N ASP A 209 -6.36 -9.05 -11.97
CA ASP A 209 -7.33 -8.32 -12.79
C ASP A 209 -7.35 -8.86 -14.23
N ILE A 210 -6.18 -9.29 -14.73
CA ILE A 210 -6.07 -10.00 -16.00
C ILE A 210 -6.75 -11.38 -15.93
N ASP A 211 -6.57 -12.12 -14.84
CA ASP A 211 -7.27 -13.40 -14.62
C ASP A 211 -8.79 -13.19 -14.66
N GLN A 212 -9.29 -12.16 -13.99
CA GLN A 212 -10.71 -11.82 -13.99
C GLN A 212 -11.22 -11.43 -15.39
N ALA A 213 -10.44 -10.64 -16.14
CA ALA A 213 -10.79 -10.29 -17.51
C ALA A 213 -10.85 -11.54 -18.41
N LEU A 214 -9.88 -12.45 -18.26
CA LEU A 214 -9.81 -13.69 -19.03
C LEU A 214 -10.96 -14.63 -18.68
N LEU A 215 -11.31 -14.78 -17.40
CA LEU A 215 -12.47 -15.55 -16.96
C LEU A 215 -13.76 -15.01 -17.60
N GLU A 216 -13.93 -13.70 -17.62
CA GLU A 216 -15.10 -13.07 -18.23
C GLU A 216 -15.11 -13.23 -19.77
N HIS A 217 -13.94 -13.21 -20.43
CA HIS A 217 -13.83 -13.55 -21.85
C HIS A 217 -14.25 -15.00 -22.12
N VAL A 218 -13.73 -15.95 -21.35
CA VAL A 218 -14.08 -17.38 -21.41
C VAL A 218 -15.58 -17.58 -21.18
N ARG A 219 -16.17 -16.89 -20.20
CA ARG A 219 -17.61 -16.93 -19.92
C ARG A 219 -18.43 -16.57 -21.14
N ARG A 220 -18.05 -15.51 -21.86
CA ARG A 220 -18.72 -15.08 -23.09
C ARG A 220 -18.53 -16.08 -24.22
N ALA A 221 -17.32 -16.59 -24.42
CA ALA A 221 -16.99 -17.54 -25.48
C ALA A 221 -17.75 -18.86 -25.33
N VAL A 222 -17.87 -19.37 -24.10
CA VAL A 222 -18.56 -20.65 -23.80
C VAL A 222 -20.09 -20.50 -23.75
N GLY A 223 -20.59 -19.28 -23.60
CA GLY A 223 -22.01 -18.97 -23.54
C GLY A 223 -22.39 -18.43 -22.17
N GLU A 224 -22.51 -17.11 -22.09
CA GLU A 224 -22.61 -16.38 -20.83
C GLU A 224 -23.93 -16.61 -20.06
N GLY A 225 -24.98 -17.02 -20.79
CA GLY A 225 -26.31 -17.32 -20.27
C GLY A 225 -26.52 -18.77 -19.83
N ARG A 226 -25.46 -19.57 -19.82
CA ARG A 226 -25.50 -20.96 -19.35
C ARG A 226 -25.82 -21.03 -17.84
N PRO A 227 -26.68 -21.96 -17.40
CA PRO A 227 -27.19 -22.03 -16.02
C PRO A 227 -26.12 -22.39 -14.97
N GLU A 228 -24.94 -22.86 -15.39
CA GLU A 228 -23.83 -23.22 -14.51
C GLU A 228 -23.10 -21.98 -13.96
N TRP A 229 -23.08 -20.86 -14.69
CA TRP A 229 -22.31 -19.67 -14.32
C TRP A 229 -22.74 -19.00 -13.01
N PRO A 230 -24.04 -18.82 -12.70
CA PRO A 230 -24.45 -18.18 -11.45
C PRO A 230 -23.85 -18.84 -10.20
N GLU A 231 -23.83 -20.17 -10.16
CA GLU A 231 -23.31 -20.93 -9.02
C GLU A 231 -21.76 -20.94 -8.98
N LEU A 232 -21.08 -20.82 -10.13
CA LEU A 232 -19.62 -20.67 -10.17
C LEU A 232 -19.15 -19.26 -9.77
N LEU A 233 -19.91 -18.24 -10.13
CA LEU A 233 -19.59 -16.84 -9.82
C LEU A 233 -19.98 -16.45 -8.40
N ARG A 234 -21.00 -17.11 -7.82
CA ARG A 234 -21.48 -16.88 -6.44
C ARG A 234 -21.73 -18.22 -5.75
N PRO A 235 -20.67 -18.97 -5.42
CA PRO A 235 -20.81 -20.31 -4.91
C PRO A 235 -21.38 -20.33 -3.48
N THR A 236 -22.52 -20.99 -3.31
CA THR A 236 -23.21 -21.07 -2.01
C THR A 236 -22.92 -22.38 -1.28
N THR A 237 -22.56 -23.44 -2.00
CA THR A 237 -22.27 -24.77 -1.46
C THR A 237 -20.77 -25.06 -1.39
N ALA A 238 -20.38 -26.04 -0.56
CA ALA A 238 -18.98 -26.49 -0.52
C ALA A 238 -18.50 -27.05 -1.87
N ALA A 239 -19.37 -27.75 -2.60
CA ALA A 239 -19.04 -28.30 -3.91
C ALA A 239 -18.81 -27.20 -4.95
N SER A 240 -19.71 -26.22 -5.03
CA SER A 240 -19.56 -25.10 -5.96
C SER A 240 -18.39 -24.20 -5.63
N ARG A 241 -18.07 -23.99 -4.34
CA ARG A 241 -16.85 -23.27 -3.94
C ARG A 241 -15.60 -23.95 -4.48
N ARG A 242 -15.52 -25.29 -4.36
CA ARG A 242 -14.38 -26.05 -4.90
C ARG A 242 -14.28 -25.93 -6.42
N SER A 243 -15.41 -26.05 -7.13
CA SER A 243 -15.45 -25.90 -8.58
C SER A 243 -15.06 -24.49 -9.04
N ALA A 244 -15.55 -23.45 -8.36
CA ALA A 244 -15.19 -22.07 -8.62
C ALA A 244 -13.69 -21.84 -8.37
N ARG A 245 -13.13 -22.40 -7.29
CA ARG A 245 -11.70 -22.30 -7.01
C ARG A 245 -10.84 -22.96 -8.08
N ALA A 246 -11.19 -24.19 -8.48
CA ALA A 246 -10.48 -24.91 -9.54
C ALA A 246 -10.49 -24.10 -10.85
N MET A 247 -11.67 -23.57 -11.24
CA MET A 247 -11.80 -22.71 -12.42
C MET A 247 -10.91 -21.45 -12.35
N ILE A 248 -10.83 -20.78 -11.20
CA ILE A 248 -9.97 -19.60 -11.02
C ILE A 248 -8.49 -19.98 -11.17
N ASP A 249 -8.09 -21.13 -10.61
CA ASP A 249 -6.74 -21.65 -10.76
C ASP A 249 -6.42 -22.00 -12.22
N ASP A 250 -7.33 -22.67 -12.93
CA ASP A 250 -7.20 -23.04 -14.35
C ASP A 250 -7.11 -21.80 -15.26
N VAL A 251 -7.87 -20.74 -14.98
CA VAL A 251 -7.78 -19.47 -15.71
C VAL A 251 -6.42 -18.81 -15.51
N ARG A 252 -5.91 -18.77 -14.27
CA ARG A 252 -4.59 -18.23 -13.96
C ARG A 252 -3.49 -19.00 -14.69
N GLU A 253 -3.54 -20.33 -14.63
CA GLU A 253 -2.58 -21.20 -15.33
C GLU A 253 -2.64 -21.02 -16.85
N GLY A 254 -3.84 -20.87 -17.42
CA GLY A 254 -4.05 -20.55 -18.82
C GLY A 254 -3.41 -19.22 -19.24
N LYS A 255 -3.65 -18.14 -18.47
CA LYS A 255 -2.98 -16.83 -18.68
C LYS A 255 -1.46 -16.98 -18.67
N GLU A 256 -0.91 -17.66 -17.68
CA GLU A 256 0.53 -17.86 -17.55
C GLU A 256 1.10 -18.72 -18.70
N ALA A 257 0.35 -19.72 -19.17
CA ALA A 257 0.71 -20.55 -20.31
C ALA A 257 0.79 -19.73 -21.60
N LEU A 258 -0.11 -18.75 -21.80
CA LEU A 258 -0.11 -17.86 -22.97
C LEU A 258 1.12 -16.95 -23.05
N SER A 259 1.88 -16.76 -21.97
CA SER A 259 3.18 -16.09 -22.03
C SER A 259 4.27 -16.93 -22.72
N ARG A 260 4.07 -18.26 -22.83
CA ARG A 260 5.01 -19.22 -23.44
C ARG A 260 4.48 -19.80 -24.75
N TYR A 261 3.18 -20.03 -24.84
CA TYR A 261 2.51 -20.66 -25.97
C TYR A 261 1.56 -19.68 -26.68
N ALA A 262 1.30 -19.90 -27.97
CA ALA A 262 0.40 -19.05 -28.74
C ALA A 262 -1.09 -19.30 -28.42
N GLN A 263 -1.42 -20.47 -27.87
CA GLN A 263 -2.78 -20.85 -27.49
C GLN A 263 -2.75 -21.87 -26.35
N THR A 264 -3.87 -22.00 -25.64
CA THR A 264 -4.07 -22.98 -24.57
C THR A 264 -5.56 -23.30 -24.42
N ASP A 265 -5.87 -24.45 -23.83
CA ASP A 265 -7.22 -24.81 -23.43
C ASP A 265 -7.34 -24.66 -21.92
N ILE A 266 -8.37 -23.94 -21.47
CA ILE A 266 -8.69 -23.73 -20.05
C ILE A 266 -9.78 -24.74 -19.68
N PRO A 267 -9.48 -25.72 -18.81
CA PRO A 267 -10.49 -26.65 -18.31
C PRO A 267 -11.59 -25.90 -17.57
N LEU A 268 -12.85 -26.26 -17.83
CA LEU A 268 -14.00 -25.69 -17.10
C LEU A 268 -14.76 -26.78 -16.34
N PRO A 269 -15.41 -26.44 -15.19
CA PRO A 269 -16.23 -27.40 -14.47
C PRO A 269 -17.36 -27.95 -15.33
N ALA A 270 -17.44 -29.28 -15.44
CA ALA A 270 -18.52 -29.95 -16.15
C ALA A 270 -19.90 -29.48 -15.63
N PRO A 271 -20.91 -29.30 -16.50
CA PRO A 271 -20.93 -29.64 -17.93
C PRO A 271 -20.45 -28.52 -18.88
N LEU A 272 -19.76 -27.47 -18.40
CA LEU A 272 -19.18 -26.48 -19.29
C LEU A 272 -18.09 -27.13 -20.17
N PRO A 273 -18.05 -26.86 -21.48
CA PRO A 273 -16.94 -27.29 -22.33
C PRO A 273 -15.69 -26.49 -21.99
N ASP A 274 -14.52 -27.11 -22.16
CA ASP A 274 -13.23 -26.42 -22.05
C ASP A 274 -13.16 -25.24 -23.03
N ALA A 275 -12.47 -24.18 -22.63
CA ALA A 275 -12.37 -22.96 -23.39
C ALA A 275 -11.02 -22.84 -24.09
N HIS A 276 -11.04 -22.79 -25.42
CA HIS A 276 -9.85 -22.50 -26.21
C HIS A 276 -9.57 -20.99 -26.21
N VAL A 277 -8.35 -20.58 -25.85
CA VAL A 277 -7.94 -19.17 -25.85
C VAL A 277 -6.57 -19.01 -26.49
N THR A 278 -6.44 -17.97 -27.30
CA THR A 278 -5.19 -17.56 -27.96
C THR A 278 -4.49 -16.42 -27.23
N ARG A 279 -3.18 -16.27 -27.45
CA ARG A 279 -2.40 -15.16 -26.92
C ARG A 279 -2.92 -13.85 -27.49
N GLU A 280 -3.25 -13.82 -28.77
CA GLU A 280 -3.76 -12.66 -29.47
C GLU A 280 -5.08 -12.16 -28.85
N GLU A 281 -5.97 -13.07 -28.44
CA GLU A 281 -7.21 -12.72 -27.71
C GLU A 281 -6.91 -12.13 -26.34
N LEU A 282 -6.00 -12.73 -25.56
CA LEU A 282 -5.58 -12.20 -24.27
C LEU A 282 -4.96 -10.80 -24.41
N GLU A 283 -4.04 -10.62 -25.37
CA GLU A 283 -3.37 -9.34 -25.61
C GLU A 283 -4.34 -8.25 -26.09
N ALA A 284 -5.33 -8.61 -26.91
CA ALA A 284 -6.40 -7.69 -27.29
C ALA A 284 -7.27 -7.30 -26.09
N LEU A 285 -7.57 -8.26 -25.21
CA LEU A 285 -8.39 -8.07 -24.02
C LEU A 285 -7.72 -7.14 -22.99
N VAL A 286 -6.42 -7.28 -22.76
CA VAL A 286 -5.68 -6.49 -21.75
C VAL A 286 -5.10 -5.18 -22.28
N ARG A 287 -5.23 -4.92 -23.59
CA ARG A 287 -4.69 -3.72 -24.24
C ARG A 287 -5.06 -2.44 -23.49
N PRO A 288 -6.33 -2.16 -23.12
CA PRO A 288 -6.67 -0.93 -22.42
C PRO A 288 -5.91 -0.74 -21.10
N GLN A 289 -5.74 -1.81 -20.32
CA GLN A 289 -4.98 -1.80 -19.07
C GLN A 289 -3.49 -1.54 -19.32
N LEU A 290 -2.90 -2.20 -20.31
CA LEU A 290 -1.49 -1.99 -20.69
C LEU A 290 -1.25 -0.55 -21.18
N GLU A 291 -2.17 0.01 -21.96
CA GLU A 291 -2.06 1.38 -22.45
C GLU A 291 -2.04 2.40 -21.31
N ARG A 292 -2.89 2.20 -20.29
CA ARG A 292 -2.88 3.02 -19.07
C ARG A 292 -1.58 2.85 -18.29
N ALA A 293 -1.11 1.61 -18.12
CA ALA A 293 0.13 1.33 -17.40
C ALA A 293 1.37 1.94 -18.07
N VAL A 294 1.45 1.89 -19.40
CA VAL A 294 2.54 2.53 -20.16
C VAL A 294 2.44 4.06 -20.15
N ALA A 295 1.21 4.61 -20.16
CA ALA A 295 1.02 6.05 -20.00
C ALA A 295 1.42 6.55 -18.60
N MET A 296 1.13 5.76 -17.56
CA MET A 296 1.61 6.00 -16.20
C MET A 296 3.14 6.00 -16.18
N LEU A 297 3.80 4.97 -16.70
CA LEU A 297 5.26 4.91 -16.79
C LEU A 297 5.86 6.14 -17.50
N SER A 298 5.28 6.54 -18.63
CA SER A 298 5.69 7.74 -19.36
C SER A 298 5.60 8.99 -18.49
N SER A 299 4.48 9.14 -17.78
CA SER A 299 4.22 10.29 -16.90
C SER A 299 5.20 10.32 -15.73
N THR A 300 5.46 9.18 -15.09
CA THR A 300 6.45 9.05 -14.00
C THR A 300 7.84 9.46 -14.47
N ILE A 301 8.31 8.95 -15.62
CA ILE A 301 9.61 9.31 -16.19
C ILE A 301 9.70 10.82 -16.47
N ASN A 302 8.65 11.39 -17.08
CA ASN A 302 8.63 12.81 -17.44
C ASN A 302 8.55 13.74 -16.22
N SER A 303 7.85 13.33 -15.16
CA SER A 303 7.64 14.15 -13.96
C SER A 303 8.93 14.49 -13.20
N ALA A 304 9.95 13.65 -13.30
CA ALA A 304 11.22 13.85 -12.63
C ALA A 304 12.16 14.85 -13.33
N GLY A 305 11.80 15.35 -14.52
CA GLY A 305 12.56 16.40 -15.21
C GLY A 305 14.00 16.00 -15.58
N LEU A 306 14.26 14.71 -15.82
CA LEU A 306 15.59 14.23 -16.20
C LEU A 306 16.09 14.88 -17.51
N ALA A 307 17.37 15.24 -17.55
CA ALA A 307 18.00 15.66 -18.79
C ALA A 307 18.16 14.47 -19.75
N SER A 308 18.23 14.79 -21.05
CA SER A 308 18.43 13.81 -22.10
C SER A 308 19.66 12.91 -21.81
N GLY A 309 19.44 11.60 -21.80
CA GLY A 309 20.50 10.60 -21.56
C GLY A 309 20.74 10.25 -20.09
N GLN A 310 20.03 10.86 -19.12
CA GLN A 310 20.13 10.47 -17.71
C GLN A 310 19.31 9.24 -17.34
N LEU A 311 18.33 8.86 -18.16
CA LEU A 311 17.59 7.60 -18.01
C LEU A 311 18.40 6.47 -18.65
N ALA A 312 18.88 5.53 -17.84
CA ALA A 312 19.63 4.36 -18.29
C ALA A 312 18.76 3.35 -19.04
N GLY A 313 17.52 3.16 -18.59
CA GLY A 313 16.58 2.23 -19.20
C GLY A 313 15.32 2.00 -18.38
N VAL A 314 14.43 1.18 -18.92
CA VAL A 314 13.23 0.66 -18.24
C VAL A 314 13.48 -0.81 -17.92
N TYR A 315 13.25 -1.23 -16.69
CA TYR A 315 13.50 -2.57 -16.21
C TYR A 315 12.22 -3.20 -15.70
N LEU A 316 11.93 -4.42 -16.15
CA LEU A 316 10.67 -5.12 -15.85
C LEU A 316 10.82 -5.98 -14.60
N VAL A 317 9.89 -5.81 -13.67
CA VAL A 317 9.76 -6.55 -12.41
C VAL A 317 8.35 -7.13 -12.32
N GLY A 318 8.16 -8.15 -11.47
CA GLY A 318 6.86 -8.78 -11.24
C GLY A 318 6.51 -9.87 -12.27
N GLY A 319 5.79 -10.89 -11.82
CA GLY A 319 5.52 -12.08 -12.64
C GLY A 319 4.65 -11.82 -13.87
N ALA A 320 3.73 -10.85 -13.81
CA ALA A 320 2.85 -10.53 -14.93
C ALA A 320 3.56 -9.71 -16.02
N SER A 321 4.71 -9.09 -15.73
CA SER A 321 5.57 -8.45 -16.74
C SER A 321 6.16 -9.41 -17.77
N ARG A 322 6.09 -10.73 -17.53
CA ARG A 322 6.52 -11.79 -18.47
C ARG A 322 5.64 -11.86 -19.72
N MET A 323 4.46 -11.23 -19.70
CA MET A 323 3.58 -11.19 -20.87
C MET A 323 4.26 -10.40 -22.01
N PRO A 324 4.45 -10.99 -23.21
CA PRO A 324 5.16 -10.32 -24.31
C PRO A 324 4.60 -8.94 -24.68
N ALA A 325 3.28 -8.77 -24.61
CA ALA A 325 2.61 -7.50 -24.87
C ALA A 325 3.05 -6.35 -23.95
N VAL A 326 3.57 -6.61 -22.74
CA VAL A 326 4.08 -5.56 -21.84
C VAL A 326 5.31 -4.90 -22.45
N ALA A 327 6.32 -5.71 -22.80
CA ALA A 327 7.56 -5.22 -23.40
C ALA A 327 7.31 -4.57 -24.77
N GLN A 328 6.42 -5.15 -25.57
CA GLN A 328 6.01 -4.60 -26.86
C GLN A 328 5.33 -3.24 -26.70
N SER A 329 4.36 -3.11 -25.78
CA SER A 329 3.64 -1.86 -25.56
C SER A 329 4.55 -0.72 -25.11
N ILE A 330 5.53 -1.01 -24.24
CA ILE A 330 6.55 -0.04 -23.81
C ILE A 330 7.41 0.39 -25.01
N SER A 331 7.88 -0.58 -25.81
CA SER A 331 8.73 -0.30 -26.98
C SER A 331 8.00 0.53 -28.04
N GLU A 332 6.75 0.18 -28.35
CA GLU A 332 5.95 0.86 -29.37
C GLU A 332 5.56 2.28 -28.96
N ARG A 333 5.22 2.50 -27.68
CA ARG A 333 4.70 3.80 -27.21
C ARG A 333 5.80 4.75 -26.75
N LEU A 334 6.87 4.25 -26.15
CA LEU A 334 7.94 5.07 -25.59
C LEU A 334 9.21 5.08 -26.45
N GLY A 335 9.34 4.15 -27.41
CA GLY A 335 10.58 3.96 -28.17
C GLY A 335 11.75 3.45 -27.32
N LEU A 336 11.46 2.95 -26.12
CA LEU A 336 12.44 2.41 -25.16
C LEU A 336 12.34 0.89 -25.16
N ILE A 337 13.48 0.21 -25.30
CA ILE A 337 13.53 -1.26 -25.20
C ILE A 337 13.66 -1.61 -23.71
N PRO A 338 12.64 -2.21 -23.08
CA PRO A 338 12.74 -2.57 -21.68
C PRO A 338 13.64 -3.79 -21.48
N VAL A 339 14.32 -3.83 -20.34
CA VAL A 339 15.17 -4.93 -19.92
C VAL A 339 14.36 -5.89 -19.07
N ALA A 340 14.20 -7.12 -19.55
CA ALA A 340 13.60 -8.22 -18.81
C ALA A 340 14.71 -9.15 -18.29
N VAL A 341 14.56 -9.64 -17.07
CA VAL A 341 15.38 -10.72 -16.52
C VAL A 341 14.64 -12.05 -16.57
N GLU A 342 15.37 -13.16 -16.46
CA GLU A 342 14.78 -14.51 -16.50
C GLU A 342 13.82 -14.77 -15.34
N SER A 343 14.11 -14.20 -14.16
CA SER A 343 13.32 -14.34 -12.93
C SER A 343 13.03 -12.97 -12.30
N PRO A 344 12.10 -12.17 -12.88
CA PRO A 344 11.77 -10.83 -12.39
C PRO A 344 11.26 -10.84 -10.93
N GLU A 345 10.64 -11.94 -10.49
CA GLU A 345 10.21 -12.13 -9.09
C GLU A 345 11.36 -12.22 -8.08
N ASN A 346 12.59 -12.50 -8.51
CA ASN A 346 13.74 -12.60 -7.61
C ASN A 346 14.52 -11.28 -7.49
N SER A 347 14.28 -10.34 -8.40
CA SER A 347 15.07 -9.10 -8.50
C SER A 347 14.99 -8.26 -7.24
N VAL A 348 13.81 -8.17 -6.64
CA VAL A 348 13.57 -7.40 -5.42
C VAL A 348 14.42 -7.93 -4.26
N VAL A 349 14.34 -9.24 -3.93
CA VAL A 349 15.09 -9.78 -2.78
C VAL A 349 16.60 -9.83 -2.98
N LEU A 350 17.07 -10.10 -4.21
CA LEU A 350 18.49 -10.11 -4.52
C LEU A 350 19.06 -8.69 -4.49
N GLY A 351 18.25 -7.74 -4.97
CA GLY A 351 18.53 -6.32 -4.93
C GLY A 351 18.53 -5.76 -3.52
N ALA A 352 17.61 -6.19 -2.66
CA ALA A 352 17.54 -5.77 -1.26
C ALA A 352 18.83 -6.09 -0.50
N LEU A 353 19.43 -7.26 -0.75
CA LEU A 353 20.74 -7.59 -0.18
C LEU A 353 21.88 -6.80 -0.86
N SER A 354 21.74 -6.42 -2.13
CA SER A 354 22.79 -5.67 -2.85
C SER A 354 22.76 -4.16 -2.54
N ALA A 355 21.60 -3.63 -2.16
CA ALA A 355 21.42 -2.26 -1.74
C ALA A 355 21.87 -2.10 -0.28
N PRO A 356 22.55 -1.00 0.09
CA PRO A 356 22.47 -0.53 1.45
C PRO A 356 20.99 -0.28 1.77
N PRO A 357 20.50 -0.71 2.94
CA PRO A 357 19.12 -0.44 3.32
C PRO A 357 18.88 1.06 3.23
N ALA A 358 17.81 1.45 2.52
CA ALA A 358 17.34 2.82 2.54
C ALA A 358 17.12 3.26 3.99
N ARG A 359 17.33 4.55 4.27
CA ARG A 359 16.96 5.12 5.57
C ARG A 359 15.50 4.79 5.83
N ASP A 360 15.19 4.31 7.02
CA ASP A 360 13.81 4.13 7.41
C ASP A 360 13.20 5.53 7.60
N PHE A 361 12.54 6.05 6.57
CA PHE A 361 11.90 7.38 6.61
C PHE A 361 10.78 7.48 7.65
N THR A 362 10.38 6.35 8.22
CA THR A 362 9.40 6.30 9.31
C THR A 362 10.03 6.04 10.68
N ASP A 363 11.35 5.81 10.78
CA ASP A 363 12.09 5.82 12.05
C ASP A 363 12.53 7.27 12.37
N PRO A 364 12.03 7.87 13.46
CA PRO A 364 12.42 9.22 13.87
C PRO A 364 13.93 9.39 14.07
N ARG A 365 14.66 8.33 14.42
CA ARG A 365 16.09 8.35 14.72
C ARG A 365 16.98 8.42 13.48
N GLU A 366 16.45 8.05 12.31
CA GLU A 366 17.20 8.05 11.05
C GLU A 366 16.93 9.32 10.20
N ARG A 367 16.16 10.28 10.72
CA ARG A 367 15.99 11.61 10.15
C ARG A 367 17.30 12.39 10.26
N THR A 368 17.97 12.66 9.13
CA THR A 368 18.85 13.83 9.07
C THR A 368 17.98 15.04 8.81
N PRO A 369 18.16 16.18 9.51
CA PRO A 369 17.54 17.43 9.11
C PRO A 369 17.86 17.66 7.64
N ALA A 370 16.84 17.94 6.82
CA ALA A 370 17.05 18.31 5.44
C ALA A 370 17.82 19.64 5.39
N GLY A 371 19.16 19.53 5.45
CA GLY A 371 20.05 20.64 5.20
C GLY A 371 19.92 21.02 3.74
N ALA A 372 19.19 22.09 3.46
CA ALA A 372 19.18 22.74 2.17
C ALA A 372 20.62 23.10 1.76
N SER A 373 21.25 22.25 0.96
CA SER A 373 22.37 22.66 0.11
C SER A 373 21.79 23.00 -1.25
N PRO A 374 21.71 24.30 -1.62
CA PRO A 374 21.33 24.65 -2.97
C PRO A 374 22.44 24.21 -3.92
N LEU A 375 22.09 23.33 -4.85
CA LEU A 375 22.89 23.01 -6.02
C LEU A 375 23.24 24.32 -6.76
N GLY A 376 24.54 24.63 -6.80
CA GLY A 376 25.23 25.48 -7.78
C GLY A 376 24.48 26.70 -8.34
N GLY A 377 24.75 27.88 -7.77
CA GLY A 377 24.35 29.15 -8.34
C GLY A 377 24.87 29.36 -9.77
N VAL A 378 23.94 29.64 -10.67
CA VAL A 378 24.19 30.17 -12.01
C VAL A 378 24.91 31.52 -11.90
N PRO A 379 26.00 31.80 -12.65
CA PRO A 379 26.61 33.14 -12.65
C PRO A 379 25.63 34.16 -13.22
N GLY A 380 25.24 35.12 -12.38
CA GLY A 380 24.23 36.13 -12.70
C GLY A 380 24.56 36.96 -13.94
N GLN A 381 23.58 37.06 -14.84
CA GLN A 381 23.53 38.09 -15.86
C GLN A 381 23.42 39.47 -15.20
N VAL A 382 24.47 40.28 -15.34
CA VAL A 382 24.45 41.69 -14.98
C VAL A 382 23.72 42.48 -16.08
N ARG A 383 22.64 43.16 -15.71
CA ARG A 383 21.92 44.11 -16.58
C ARG A 383 22.82 45.31 -16.93
N PRO A 384 22.78 45.83 -18.18
CA PRO A 384 23.66 46.92 -18.61
C PRO A 384 23.13 48.30 -18.18
N GLY A 385 23.95 49.02 -17.41
CA GLY A 385 23.79 50.45 -17.09
C GLY A 385 24.77 51.31 -17.89
N LEU A 386 24.25 52.44 -18.39
CA LEU A 386 24.83 53.35 -19.39
C LEU A 386 26.05 54.19 -18.94
N THR A 387 26.81 54.65 -19.96
CA THR A 387 27.79 55.78 -20.02
C THR A 387 29.22 55.50 -19.54
N ARG A 388 30.33 55.96 -20.13
CA ARG A 388 30.72 56.81 -21.29
C ARG A 388 32.19 56.44 -21.67
N PRO A 389 32.73 56.86 -22.85
CA PRO A 389 33.94 56.27 -23.44
C PRO A 389 35.23 57.05 -23.11
N VAL A 390 36.36 56.33 -23.01
CA VAL A 390 37.73 56.87 -23.20
C VAL A 390 38.60 55.81 -23.90
N SER A 391 39.23 56.21 -25.02
CA SER A 391 40.15 55.40 -25.85
C SER A 391 41.63 55.55 -25.38
N PRO A 392 42.68 55.11 -26.12
CA PRO A 392 43.44 53.89 -25.81
C PRO A 392 44.96 54.11 -25.64
N ALA A 393 45.67 53.07 -25.18
CA ALA A 393 47.12 52.87 -25.33
C ALA A 393 47.38 51.37 -25.04
N SER A 394 48.24 50.56 -25.65
CA SER A 394 49.28 50.70 -26.67
C SER A 394 50.02 49.34 -26.73
N GLY A 395 50.42 48.87 -27.92
CA GLY A 395 51.48 47.85 -28.15
C GLY A 395 51.15 46.38 -27.81
N THR A 396 51.59 45.37 -28.55
CA THR A 396 52.48 45.33 -29.73
C THR A 396 52.38 43.96 -30.43
N ALA A 397 52.61 43.96 -31.75
CA ALA A 397 52.69 42.85 -32.72
C ALA A 397 53.48 41.62 -32.24
N GLY A 398 53.16 40.36 -32.57
CA GLY A 398 53.01 39.70 -33.90
C GLY A 398 54.12 38.62 -34.04
N PRO A 399 54.18 37.75 -35.07
CA PRO A 399 53.19 37.43 -36.11
C PRO A 399 52.92 35.91 -36.30
N ALA A 400 51.96 35.65 -37.20
CA ALA A 400 51.47 34.36 -37.68
C ALA A 400 52.28 33.76 -38.85
N VAL A 401 52.09 32.46 -39.11
CA VAL A 401 52.14 31.77 -40.43
C VAL A 401 51.20 30.55 -40.28
N GLY A 402 50.05 30.41 -40.96
CA GLY A 402 49.86 30.01 -42.38
C GLY A 402 50.21 28.52 -42.56
N SER A 403 49.44 27.59 -43.11
CA SER A 403 48.30 27.59 -44.04
C SER A 403 47.79 26.13 -44.22
N HIS A 404 46.49 25.96 -44.53
CA HIS A 404 45.84 24.75 -45.11
C HIS A 404 46.43 24.39 -46.52
N PRO A 405 45.98 23.37 -47.31
CA PRO A 405 44.78 22.50 -47.23
C PRO A 405 44.90 21.02 -47.73
N ALA A 406 43.80 20.28 -47.52
CA ALA A 406 43.10 19.26 -48.36
C ALA A 406 43.83 18.23 -49.27
N GLY A 407 43.40 16.96 -49.14
CA GLY A 407 42.88 16.16 -50.26
C GLY A 407 43.80 15.08 -50.89
N PRO A 408 43.22 14.01 -51.47
CA PRO A 408 43.76 12.63 -51.46
C PRO A 408 44.55 12.23 -52.74
N PRO A 409 45.10 10.99 -52.83
CA PRO A 409 44.41 9.98 -53.65
C PRO A 409 44.61 8.48 -53.26
N ASN A 410 43.74 7.63 -53.82
CA ASN A 410 43.86 6.17 -53.93
C ASN A 410 44.71 5.76 -55.16
N LEU A 411 45.57 4.73 -55.05
CA LEU A 411 45.51 3.45 -55.79
C LEU A 411 46.84 2.66 -55.80
N ALA A 412 46.71 1.37 -55.43
CA ALA A 412 47.37 0.16 -55.93
C ALA A 412 48.84 -0.19 -55.56
N GLY A 413 49.00 -1.37 -54.92
CA GLY A 413 49.96 -2.37 -55.40
C GLY A 413 50.79 -3.19 -54.38
N GLN A 414 50.32 -4.41 -54.11
CA GLN A 414 51.08 -5.66 -53.85
C GLN A 414 51.60 -6.00 -52.42
N GLY A 415 51.36 -7.26 -52.01
CA GLY A 415 52.26 -8.00 -51.10
C GLY A 415 51.60 -8.89 -50.06
N ARG A 416 51.50 -10.19 -50.34
CA ARG A 416 50.91 -11.27 -49.52
C ARG A 416 51.65 -11.54 -48.20
N SER A 417 50.91 -11.88 -47.13
CA SER A 417 51.22 -13.01 -46.24
C SER A 417 50.03 -13.35 -45.33
N ARG A 418 49.81 -14.64 -45.08
CA ARG A 418 48.65 -15.27 -44.43
C ARG A 418 49.14 -15.94 -43.14
N PRO A 419 48.46 -15.84 -41.98
CA PRO A 419 48.74 -16.69 -40.83
C PRO A 419 47.80 -17.91 -40.75
N PRO A 420 48.17 -18.96 -39.99
CA PRO A 420 47.61 -20.30 -40.13
C PRO A 420 46.40 -20.58 -39.20
N SER A 421 45.60 -21.55 -39.63
CA SER A 421 44.55 -22.25 -38.90
C SER A 421 45.12 -23.31 -37.96
N SER A 422 44.54 -23.46 -36.77
CA SER A 422 44.71 -24.64 -35.91
C SER A 422 43.36 -25.05 -35.29
N GLU A 423 43.02 -26.31 -35.51
CA GLU A 423 41.84 -27.03 -35.01
C GLU A 423 41.81 -27.21 -33.48
N PRO A 424 40.64 -27.45 -32.87
CA PRO A 424 40.52 -27.77 -31.45
C PRO A 424 40.69 -29.28 -31.15
N VAL A 425 41.42 -29.58 -30.07
CA VAL A 425 41.62 -30.92 -29.49
C VAL A 425 40.55 -31.19 -28.39
N PRO A 426 40.00 -32.42 -28.26
CA PRO A 426 38.92 -32.74 -27.32
C PRO A 426 39.42 -33.37 -26.01
N VAL A 427 38.73 -33.14 -24.87
CA VAL A 427 38.91 -33.92 -23.63
C VAL A 427 37.59 -34.18 -22.89
N GLN A 428 37.14 -35.44 -23.01
CA GLN A 428 36.61 -36.40 -22.02
C GLN A 428 35.54 -36.01 -20.99
N SER A 429 34.39 -36.70 -21.10
CA SER A 429 33.43 -36.97 -20.01
C SER A 429 33.62 -38.40 -19.47
N PRO A 430 33.44 -38.67 -18.16
CA PRO A 430 33.47 -40.03 -17.63
C PRO A 430 32.13 -40.75 -17.83
N ALA A 431 32.23 -42.06 -18.07
CA ALA A 431 31.12 -42.98 -18.30
C ALA A 431 30.84 -43.91 -17.10
N GLY A 432 29.60 -44.44 -17.06
CA GLY A 432 29.18 -45.67 -16.36
C GLY A 432 27.93 -45.45 -15.48
N TRP A 433 26.82 -46.17 -15.55
CA TRP A 433 26.53 -47.54 -16.05
C TRP A 433 25.02 -47.72 -16.40
N GLN A 434 24.73 -48.87 -17.02
CA GLN A 434 23.63 -49.27 -17.92
C GLN A 434 22.30 -49.72 -17.29
N ALA A 435 21.23 -49.79 -18.13
CA ALA A 435 20.11 -50.77 -18.20
C ALA A 435 18.81 -50.06 -18.65
N THR A 436 17.89 -50.50 -19.51
CA THR A 436 17.67 -51.65 -20.40
C THR A 436 16.58 -51.20 -21.38
N ARG A 437 16.71 -51.52 -22.68
CA ARG A 437 15.73 -51.18 -23.72
C ARG A 437 14.68 -52.29 -23.81
N TRP A 438 13.42 -52.00 -23.51
CA TRP A 438 12.26 -52.86 -23.80
C TRP A 438 11.39 -52.22 -24.87
N GLN A 439 11.02 -53.03 -25.87
CA GLN A 439 10.23 -52.68 -27.05
C GLN A 439 8.72 -52.68 -26.73
N PRO A 440 7.90 -51.82 -27.34
CA PRO A 440 6.46 -52.04 -27.40
C PRO A 440 6.11 -53.04 -28.50
N ILE A 441 5.33 -54.04 -28.12
CA ILE A 441 4.72 -55.05 -28.98
C ILE A 441 3.64 -54.39 -29.85
N ALA A 442 3.68 -54.69 -31.15
CA ALA A 442 2.59 -54.45 -32.08
C ALA A 442 1.49 -55.51 -31.91
N SER A 443 0.24 -55.08 -32.00
CA SER A 443 -0.86 -55.94 -32.47
C SER A 443 -1.59 -55.23 -33.59
N ASP A 444 -1.93 -56.04 -34.58
CA ASP A 444 -2.06 -55.75 -35.99
C ASP A 444 -3.53 -55.84 -36.44
N GLN A 445 -3.76 -55.38 -37.69
CA GLN A 445 -4.90 -55.63 -38.59
C GLN A 445 -6.18 -54.80 -38.38
N SER A 446 -6.89 -54.30 -39.40
CA SER A 446 -6.75 -54.14 -40.87
C SER A 446 -8.05 -53.38 -41.28
N THR A 447 -8.18 -52.55 -42.32
CA THR A 447 -8.11 -52.82 -43.77
C THR A 447 -8.27 -51.51 -44.57
N GLY A 448 -7.48 -51.35 -45.66
CA GLY A 448 -7.82 -50.80 -47.00
C GLY A 448 -8.40 -49.38 -47.14
N SER A 449 -8.12 -48.57 -48.16
CA SER A 449 -7.36 -48.74 -49.40
C SER A 449 -7.08 -47.36 -50.03
N SER A 450 -5.99 -47.30 -50.82
CA SER A 450 -5.79 -46.48 -52.04
C SER A 450 -5.93 -44.94 -52.00
N GLY A 451 -4.81 -44.23 -52.26
CA GLY A 451 -4.79 -42.89 -52.86
C GLY A 451 -5.18 -42.90 -54.36
N PRO A 452 -4.95 -41.84 -55.18
CA PRO A 452 -3.85 -40.86 -55.08
C PRO A 452 -4.16 -39.37 -55.40
N ASP A 453 -3.16 -38.52 -55.13
CA ASP A 453 -2.65 -37.34 -55.87
C ASP A 453 -3.55 -36.20 -56.43
N GLU A 454 -3.36 -35.02 -55.79
CA GLU A 454 -2.99 -33.70 -56.39
C GLU A 454 -4.04 -32.84 -57.18
N PRO A 455 -3.77 -31.55 -57.53
CA PRO A 455 -4.30 -30.37 -56.82
C PRO A 455 -5.10 -29.38 -57.72
N VAL A 456 -6.01 -28.55 -57.19
CA VAL A 456 -6.52 -27.35 -57.90
C VAL A 456 -6.92 -26.23 -56.92
N GLY A 457 -6.46 -25.01 -57.20
CA GLY A 457 -6.81 -23.79 -56.48
C GLY A 457 -8.02 -23.03 -57.04
N SER A 458 -8.34 -21.96 -56.31
CA SER A 458 -9.17 -20.78 -56.64
C SER A 458 -10.57 -21.03 -57.17
N GLN A 459 -11.60 -20.55 -56.43
CA GLN A 459 -12.64 -19.65 -56.97
C GLN A 459 -13.33 -18.88 -55.83
N VAL A 460 -13.33 -17.56 -55.97
CA VAL A 460 -14.22 -16.61 -55.30
C VAL A 460 -15.57 -16.65 -56.02
N PRO A 461 -16.70 -16.54 -55.29
CA PRO A 461 -17.90 -15.94 -55.86
C PRO A 461 -18.34 -14.69 -55.07
N GLU A 462 -18.56 -13.62 -55.83
CA GLU A 462 -19.26 -12.40 -55.41
C GLU A 462 -20.76 -12.65 -55.16
N GLY A 463 -21.33 -11.90 -54.22
CA GLY A 463 -22.76 -11.60 -54.16
C GLY A 463 -23.21 -11.10 -52.77
N PRO A 464 -24.37 -10.42 -52.65
CA PRO A 464 -24.78 -9.19 -53.30
C PRO A 464 -24.88 -8.02 -52.28
N THR A 465 -24.84 -6.78 -52.78
CA THR A 465 -25.04 -5.55 -52.01
C THR A 465 -26.52 -5.38 -51.61
N HIS A 466 -26.81 -5.50 -50.31
CA HIS A 466 -28.06 -4.99 -49.71
C HIS A 466 -27.78 -3.73 -48.89
N VAL A 467 -28.22 -2.60 -49.41
CA VAL A 467 -28.38 -1.35 -48.65
C VAL A 467 -29.73 -1.41 -47.93
N MET A 468 -29.75 -1.42 -46.59
CA MET A 468 -30.96 -1.13 -45.82
C MET A 468 -30.64 -0.58 -44.41
N ASN A 469 -30.89 0.72 -44.28
CA ASN A 469 -31.39 1.52 -43.14
C ASN A 469 -30.92 1.26 -41.69
N ALA A 470 -30.44 2.35 -41.09
CA ALA A 470 -30.12 2.50 -39.67
C ALA A 470 -31.29 2.15 -38.72
N PRO A 471 -31.02 1.45 -37.59
CA PRO A 471 -32.05 1.20 -36.59
C PRO A 471 -32.35 2.44 -35.74
N LYS A 472 -33.64 2.75 -35.60
CA LYS A 472 -34.21 3.78 -34.71
C LYS A 472 -33.97 3.40 -33.24
N ARG A 473 -33.54 4.38 -32.44
CA ARG A 473 -33.40 4.26 -30.97
C ARG A 473 -34.75 3.91 -30.30
N PRO A 474 -34.80 3.01 -29.29
CA PRO A 474 -36.02 2.72 -28.57
C PRO A 474 -36.37 3.85 -27.58
N ARG A 475 -37.65 4.25 -27.56
CA ARG A 475 -38.24 5.17 -26.59
C ARG A 475 -38.36 4.45 -25.24
N ARG A 476 -37.72 4.97 -24.19
CA ARG A 476 -37.91 4.51 -22.80
C ARG A 476 -39.31 4.88 -22.31
N SER A 477 -40.03 3.93 -21.72
CA SER A 477 -41.33 4.14 -21.08
C SER A 477 -41.15 4.57 -19.61
N PRO A 478 -42.03 5.40 -19.03
CA PRO A 478 -41.82 6.00 -17.70
C PRO A 478 -42.18 5.10 -16.51
N GLY A 479 -42.55 3.83 -16.74
CA GLY A 479 -43.14 2.96 -15.71
C GLY A 479 -42.15 2.27 -14.77
N ALA A 480 -40.87 2.15 -15.14
CA ALA A 480 -39.89 1.38 -14.37
C ALA A 480 -39.40 2.11 -13.10
N LEU A 481 -39.45 3.45 -13.08
CA LEU A 481 -38.97 4.26 -11.97
C LEU A 481 -39.89 4.17 -10.74
N TRP A 482 -41.21 4.05 -10.96
CA TRP A 482 -42.18 3.98 -9.87
C TRP A 482 -42.08 2.68 -9.07
N ILE A 483 -41.78 1.56 -9.73
CA ILE A 483 -41.65 0.24 -9.07
C ILE A 483 -40.47 0.23 -8.11
N VAL A 484 -39.34 0.82 -8.52
CA VAL A 484 -38.14 0.94 -7.69
C VAL A 484 -38.39 1.87 -6.50
N LEU A 485 -39.08 2.99 -6.71
CA LEU A 485 -39.39 3.95 -5.63
C LEU A 485 -40.30 3.33 -4.56
N THR A 486 -41.33 2.57 -4.97
CA THR A 486 -42.21 1.88 -4.01
C THR A 486 -41.49 0.78 -3.21
N ALA A 487 -40.52 0.08 -3.82
CA ALA A 487 -39.74 -0.94 -3.12
C ALA A 487 -38.84 -0.32 -2.04
N VAL A 488 -38.21 0.82 -2.33
CA VAL A 488 -37.36 1.55 -1.37
C VAL A 488 -38.16 2.08 -0.18
N VAL A 489 -39.35 2.65 -0.44
CA VAL A 489 -40.23 3.15 0.64
C VAL A 489 -40.74 2.01 1.53
N ALA A 490 -41.03 0.84 0.97
CA ALA A 490 -41.47 -0.33 1.74
C ALA A 490 -40.37 -0.87 2.67
N VAL A 491 -39.12 -0.90 2.21
CA VAL A 491 -37.97 -1.33 3.02
C VAL A 491 -37.69 -0.33 4.15
N ALA A 492 -37.77 0.97 3.87
CA ALA A 492 -37.61 2.01 4.88
C ALA A 492 -38.72 1.95 5.96
N ALA A 493 -39.97 1.70 5.57
CA ALA A 493 -41.08 1.55 6.51
C ALA A 493 -40.92 0.33 7.43
N LEU A 494 -40.39 -0.78 6.91
CA LEU A 494 -40.11 -1.98 7.71
C LEU A 494 -38.95 -1.77 8.69
N ALA A 495 -37.92 -1.01 8.30
CA ALA A 495 -36.82 -0.64 9.19
C ALA A 495 -37.30 0.25 10.35
N VAL A 496 -38.12 1.26 10.07
CA VAL A 496 -38.70 2.14 11.10
C VAL A 496 -39.62 1.38 12.05
N ALA A 497 -40.44 0.44 11.52
CA ALA A 497 -41.26 -0.42 12.36
C ALA A 497 -40.43 -1.35 13.25
N GLY A 498 -39.31 -1.88 12.75
CA GLY A 498 -38.38 -2.70 13.52
C GLY A 498 -37.75 -1.94 14.70
N VAL A 499 -37.31 -0.70 14.46
CA VAL A 499 -36.74 0.18 15.50
C VAL A 499 -37.80 0.58 16.52
N ALA A 500 -39.04 0.87 16.10
CA ALA A 500 -40.13 1.18 17.02
C ALA A 500 -40.51 -0.02 17.91
N VAL A 501 -40.53 -1.24 17.37
CA VAL A 501 -40.80 -2.47 18.14
C VAL A 501 -39.68 -2.76 19.13
N TRP A 502 -38.41 -2.55 18.75
CA TRP A 502 -37.26 -2.70 19.64
C TRP A 502 -37.24 -1.65 20.76
N SER A 503 -37.58 -0.39 20.44
CA SER A 503 -37.70 0.69 21.43
C SER A 503 -38.86 0.47 22.41
N LEU A 504 -39.96 -0.14 21.95
CA LEU A 504 -41.10 -0.48 22.80
C LEU A 504 -40.86 -1.74 23.65
N SER A 505 -39.99 -2.67 23.21
CA SER A 505 -39.64 -3.86 24.00
C SER A 505 -38.61 -3.58 25.10
N ASN A 506 -37.85 -2.49 25.00
CA ASN A 506 -36.77 -2.12 25.92
C ASN A 506 -37.12 -0.97 26.88
N ARG A 507 -38.40 -0.61 27.05
CA ARG A 507 -38.82 0.25 28.16
C ARG A 507 -39.09 -0.60 29.40
N GLU A 508 -38.20 -0.50 30.39
CA GLU A 508 -38.49 -0.93 31.75
C GLU A 508 -39.50 0.04 32.38
N ASP A 509 -40.64 -0.47 32.82
CA ASP A 509 -41.66 0.30 33.54
C ASP A 509 -41.21 0.55 35.00
N PRO A 510 -41.25 1.79 35.51
CA PRO A 510 -41.23 2.04 36.94
C PRO A 510 -42.68 2.02 37.47
N MET A 511 -43.06 0.96 38.17
CA MET A 511 -44.33 0.89 38.90
C MET A 511 -44.12 0.86 40.41
N ALA A 512 -44.45 2.01 41.02
CA ALA A 512 -45.38 2.20 42.13
C ALA A 512 -45.25 1.37 43.42
N GLY A 513 -44.93 2.08 44.51
CA GLY A 513 -45.87 2.37 45.61
C GLY A 513 -46.31 1.22 46.54
N GLY A 514 -45.89 1.30 47.81
CA GLY A 514 -46.48 0.57 48.94
C GLY A 514 -46.16 1.23 50.28
N ASP A 515 -47.21 1.62 50.99
CA ASP A 515 -47.28 2.44 52.21
C ASP A 515 -46.50 1.93 53.45
N GLY A 516 -46.15 2.84 54.37
CA GLY A 516 -46.17 2.51 55.81
C GLY A 516 -45.27 3.30 56.78
N LEU A 517 -45.87 4.29 57.44
CA LEU A 517 -45.62 4.77 58.82
C LEU A 517 -44.38 5.63 59.19
N THR A 518 -44.72 6.90 59.46
CA THR A 518 -44.27 7.85 60.50
C THR A 518 -43.38 7.37 61.65
N THR A 519 -42.28 8.12 61.89
CA THR A 519 -41.87 8.90 63.10
C THR A 519 -40.43 9.37 62.83
N GLY A 520 -39.94 10.58 63.03
CA GLY A 520 -40.36 11.83 63.67
C GLY A 520 -39.08 12.57 64.12
N SER A 521 -39.12 13.92 64.15
CA SER A 521 -38.13 14.86 64.74
C SER A 521 -36.83 15.10 63.94
N GLY A 522 -36.34 16.33 63.69
CA GLY A 522 -36.69 17.71 64.04
C GLY A 522 -35.59 18.64 63.44
N ALA A 523 -35.94 19.81 62.87
CA ALA A 523 -35.65 21.18 63.39
C ALA A 523 -34.15 21.56 63.43
N ASP A 524 -33.61 22.70 62.99
CA ASP A 524 -34.05 24.06 62.56
C ASP A 524 -32.84 24.68 61.76
N ASP A 525 -33.01 25.43 60.65
CA ASP A 525 -33.12 26.92 60.48
C ASP A 525 -31.79 27.75 60.69
N PRO A 526 -31.54 28.91 60.03
CA PRO A 526 -30.33 29.21 59.24
C PRO A 526 -29.73 30.60 59.62
N THR A 527 -29.09 31.31 58.67
CA THR A 527 -28.89 32.79 58.54
C THR A 527 -27.47 33.41 58.66
N THR A 528 -26.95 33.81 57.47
CA THR A 528 -26.46 35.15 57.00
C THR A 528 -25.59 36.09 57.86
N GLY A 529 -24.53 36.66 57.25
CA GLY A 529 -24.11 38.07 57.47
C GLY A 529 -22.61 38.42 57.28
N ASP A 530 -22.30 39.17 56.22
CA ASP A 530 -21.06 39.95 55.90
C ASP A 530 -21.00 41.30 56.73
N PRO A 531 -20.05 42.29 56.66
CA PRO A 531 -18.67 42.41 56.07
C PRO A 531 -17.57 43.21 56.89
N ARG A 532 -16.26 42.94 56.64
CA ARG A 532 -15.03 43.83 56.49
C ARG A 532 -14.47 44.80 57.61
N PRO A 533 -13.21 45.37 57.49
CA PRO A 533 -11.91 45.01 58.16
C PRO A 533 -11.33 46.16 59.08
N PRO A 534 -10.09 46.15 59.67
CA PRO A 534 -8.78 46.35 58.98
C PRO A 534 -7.49 45.68 59.61
N ASP A 535 -6.39 45.65 58.84
CA ASP A 535 -4.97 45.29 59.16
C ASP A 535 -4.29 46.17 60.24
N PRO A 536 -3.06 45.89 60.81
CA PRO A 536 -1.92 45.12 60.23
C PRO A 536 -1.04 44.23 61.19
N ASP A 537 -0.29 43.28 60.59
CA ASP A 537 1.09 42.70 60.82
C ASP A 537 1.74 42.61 62.24
N PRO A 538 2.76 41.74 62.52
CA PRO A 538 3.49 40.80 61.64
C PRO A 538 3.81 39.40 62.28
N ASP A 539 4.54 38.59 61.51
CA ASP A 539 5.31 37.37 61.84
C ASP A 539 4.73 36.03 61.39
N SER A 540 5.62 35.28 60.73
CA SER A 540 5.54 33.90 60.25
C SER A 540 4.76 33.65 58.95
N THR A 541 5.48 33.91 57.85
CA THR A 541 5.58 33.00 56.69
C THR A 541 4.28 32.49 56.10
N SER A 542 3.76 33.26 55.14
CA SER A 542 3.07 32.79 53.94
C SER A 542 2.30 31.46 54.07
N SER A 543 1.05 31.54 54.51
CA SER A 543 -0.01 30.77 53.86
C SER A 543 -0.73 31.73 52.91
N GLY A 544 -0.30 31.79 51.64
CA GLY A 544 -1.21 32.24 50.57
C GLY A 544 -2.47 31.36 50.66
N GLY A 545 -3.67 31.90 50.58
CA GLY A 545 -4.14 32.53 49.37
C GLY A 545 -4.02 31.46 48.29
N GLU A 546 -5.03 30.58 48.18
CA GLU A 546 -5.09 29.63 47.07
C GLU A 546 -5.10 30.46 45.79
N ASP A 547 -3.90 30.56 45.23
CA ASP A 547 -3.61 31.13 43.93
C ASP A 547 -4.46 30.39 42.89
N PRO A 548 -4.84 31.05 41.79
CA PRO A 548 -5.45 30.38 40.65
C PRO A 548 -4.56 29.20 40.24
N ALA A 549 -5.19 28.05 39.99
CA ALA A 549 -4.60 26.73 39.75
C ALA A 549 -3.12 26.79 39.33
N ASP A 550 -2.20 26.34 40.19
CA ASP A 550 -0.86 25.92 39.73
C ASP A 550 -1.04 24.63 38.92
N GLY A 551 -1.61 24.76 37.72
CA GLY A 551 -1.89 23.66 36.82
C GLY A 551 -0.62 23.01 36.28
N SER A 552 0.57 23.51 36.63
CA SER A 552 1.83 22.93 36.19
C SER A 552 2.09 21.54 36.77
N ASP A 553 1.62 21.27 37.99
CA ASP A 553 1.76 19.98 38.67
C ASP A 553 0.85 18.89 38.08
N ALA A 554 -0.30 19.26 37.50
CA ALA A 554 -1.26 18.30 36.92
C ALA A 554 -0.74 17.57 35.67
N PHE A 555 0.28 18.11 35.00
CA PHE A 555 0.86 17.50 33.79
C PHE A 555 2.11 16.65 34.08
N GLY A 556 2.59 16.57 35.32
CA GLY A 556 3.79 15.78 35.66
C GLY A 556 4.99 16.08 34.75
N ASP A 557 5.53 15.06 34.07
CA ASP A 557 6.65 15.21 33.13
C ASP A 557 6.22 15.50 31.67
N ALA A 558 4.92 15.66 31.39
CA ALA A 558 4.37 15.86 30.03
C ALA A 558 4.54 17.31 29.54
N GLU A 559 5.76 17.69 29.20
CA GLU A 559 6.14 19.07 28.80
C GLU A 559 5.43 19.53 27.51
N GLU A 560 5.36 18.69 26.48
CA GLU A 560 4.70 19.03 25.22
C GLU A 560 3.17 19.17 25.40
N LEU A 561 2.55 18.30 26.21
CA LEU A 561 1.13 18.41 26.54
C LEU A 561 0.82 19.69 27.32
N ARG A 562 1.70 20.05 28.26
CA ARG A 562 1.60 21.30 29.01
C ARG A 562 1.76 22.51 28.09
N GLU A 563 2.66 22.48 27.12
CA GLU A 563 2.82 23.55 26.13
C GLU A 563 1.58 23.69 25.23
N PHE A 564 0.98 22.55 24.84
CA PHE A 564 -0.27 22.52 24.07
C PHE A 564 -1.46 23.07 24.86
N ALA A 565 -1.66 22.58 26.10
CA ALA A 565 -2.74 23.01 26.97
C ALA A 565 -2.55 24.48 27.40
N GLY A 566 -1.29 24.92 27.53
CA GLY A 566 -0.86 26.32 27.55
C GLY A 566 -1.76 27.25 28.38
N VAL A 567 -2.30 28.29 27.72
CA VAL A 567 -3.14 29.34 28.33
C VAL A 567 -4.50 28.82 28.82
N ALA A 568 -4.96 27.66 28.34
CA ALA A 568 -6.23 27.07 28.77
C ALA A 568 -6.17 26.70 30.25
N VAL A 569 -5.07 26.09 30.67
CA VAL A 569 -4.80 25.69 32.06
C VAL A 569 -4.76 26.90 33.00
N GLU A 570 -4.18 28.02 32.57
CA GLU A 570 -4.14 29.26 33.37
C GLU A 570 -5.51 29.90 33.58
N ARG A 571 -6.51 29.54 32.78
CA ARG A 571 -7.88 30.06 32.81
C ARG A 571 -8.88 29.08 33.41
N ALA A 572 -8.45 27.86 33.71
CA ALA A 572 -9.27 26.85 34.36
C ALA A 572 -9.42 27.17 35.86
N ASP A 573 -10.54 26.77 36.43
CA ASP A 573 -10.74 26.84 37.89
C ASP A 573 -9.96 25.72 38.59
N SER A 574 -9.91 24.53 37.98
CA SER A 574 -9.10 23.40 38.43
C SER A 574 -8.62 22.55 37.27
N CYS A 575 -7.44 21.94 37.40
CA CYS A 575 -6.95 20.88 36.51
C CYS A 575 -6.45 19.69 37.33
N THR A 576 -6.78 18.48 36.90
CA THR A 576 -6.46 17.22 37.59
C THR A 576 -5.83 16.22 36.63
N ASP A 577 -4.74 15.59 37.05
CA ASP A 577 -4.16 14.43 36.35
C ASP A 577 -5.12 13.23 36.49
N VAL A 578 -5.59 12.73 35.35
CA VAL A 578 -6.50 11.57 35.24
C VAL A 578 -5.86 10.43 34.44
N SER A 579 -4.54 10.43 34.29
CA SER A 579 -3.79 9.43 33.52
C SER A 579 -3.97 8.00 34.05
N ASP A 580 -4.21 7.85 35.37
CA ASP A 580 -4.39 6.56 36.06
C ASP A 580 -5.85 6.07 36.13
N ASP A 581 -6.81 6.79 35.55
CA ASP A 581 -8.21 6.33 35.48
C ASP A 581 -8.31 5.10 34.56
N GLU A 582 -8.99 4.03 35.00
CA GLU A 582 -9.13 2.76 34.23
C GLU A 582 -9.67 2.98 32.80
N THR A 583 -10.39 4.09 32.59
CA THR A 583 -10.94 4.50 31.30
C THR A 583 -9.85 4.92 30.31
N TYR A 584 -8.78 5.57 30.78
CA TYR A 584 -7.77 6.23 29.95
C TYR A 584 -6.39 5.57 30.04
N SER A 585 -6.08 4.84 31.11
CA SER A 585 -4.75 4.28 31.40
C SER A 585 -4.18 3.31 30.35
N TYR A 586 -5.00 2.84 29.41
CA TYR A 586 -4.59 1.92 28.33
C TYR A 586 -4.36 2.61 26.98
N LEU A 587 -4.72 3.89 26.86
CA LEU A 587 -4.87 4.59 25.58
C LEU A 587 -3.92 5.79 25.47
N VAL A 588 -3.67 6.49 26.58
CA VAL A 588 -2.87 7.71 26.62
C VAL A 588 -1.71 7.56 27.60
N ASP A 589 -0.61 8.26 27.32
CA ASP A 589 0.56 8.29 28.20
C ASP A 589 0.37 9.36 29.31
N ALA A 590 -0.38 10.42 29.02
CA ALA A 590 -0.85 11.40 29.99
C ALA A 590 -2.24 11.93 29.63
N ALA A 591 -3.09 12.16 30.63
CA ALA A 591 -4.39 12.80 30.50
C ALA A 591 -4.64 13.78 31.63
N VAL A 592 -5.05 15.00 31.28
CA VAL A 592 -5.40 16.04 32.23
C VAL A 592 -6.79 16.56 31.94
N ARG A 593 -7.65 16.58 32.96
CA ARG A 593 -8.98 17.21 32.90
C ARG A 593 -8.95 18.56 33.58
N CYS A 594 -9.47 19.58 32.92
CA CYS A 594 -9.61 20.93 33.45
C CYS A 594 -11.08 21.37 33.46
N ASP A 595 -11.51 21.98 34.56
CA ASP A 595 -12.89 22.44 34.79
C ASP A 595 -12.94 23.98 34.71
N TYR A 596 -13.99 24.52 34.08
CA TYR A 596 -14.17 25.96 33.83
C TYR A 596 -15.58 26.41 34.17
N ALA A 597 -15.73 27.38 35.06
CA ALA A 597 -16.99 28.06 35.35
C ALA A 597 -17.06 29.38 34.59
N THR A 598 -17.92 29.45 33.57
CA THR A 598 -18.10 30.65 32.75
C THR A 598 -19.46 31.30 33.01
N ALA A 599 -19.64 32.54 32.53
CA ALA A 599 -20.94 33.21 32.60
C ALA A 599 -22.05 32.49 31.81
N ASP A 600 -21.65 31.64 30.84
CA ASP A 600 -22.54 30.94 29.92
C ASP A 600 -22.80 29.47 30.34
N GLY A 601 -22.03 28.95 31.31
CA GLY A 601 -22.16 27.60 31.85
C GLY A 601 -20.82 27.02 32.33
N ASP A 602 -20.88 25.84 32.94
CA ASP A 602 -19.71 25.09 33.38
C ASP A 602 -19.26 24.11 32.29
N PHE A 603 -17.96 24.07 32.01
CA PHE A 603 -17.36 23.26 30.94
C PHE A 603 -16.20 22.42 31.47
N GLU A 604 -15.99 21.26 30.85
CA GLU A 604 -14.83 20.41 31.07
C GLU A 604 -14.01 20.32 29.78
N ALA A 605 -12.68 20.42 29.90
CA ALA A 605 -11.76 20.15 28.81
C ALA A 605 -10.72 19.12 29.22
N TYR A 606 -10.54 18.12 28.37
CA TYR A 606 -9.56 17.07 28.52
C TYR A 606 -8.41 17.29 27.54
N PHE A 607 -7.18 17.13 28.00
CA PHE A 607 -5.97 17.22 27.20
C PHE A 607 -5.22 15.90 27.30
N TYR A 608 -4.87 15.33 26.16
CA TYR A 608 -4.27 14.01 26.04
C TYR A 608 -2.93 14.09 25.32
N ASP A 609 -1.98 13.27 25.77
CA ASP A 609 -0.77 12.93 25.01
C ASP A 609 -0.68 11.40 24.80
N GLY A 610 -0.30 11.01 23.60
CA GLY A 610 -0.11 9.64 23.17
C GLY A 610 -0.86 9.28 21.87
N SER A 611 -0.75 8.01 21.49
CA SER A 611 -1.30 7.51 20.23
C SER A 611 -2.84 7.47 20.16
N ALA A 612 -3.54 7.62 21.29
CA ALA A 612 -4.99 7.62 21.33
C ALA A 612 -5.63 8.87 20.72
N CYS A 613 -4.88 9.96 20.51
CA CYS A 613 -5.39 11.09 19.75
C CYS A 613 -5.82 10.70 18.33
N ASP A 614 -5.16 9.72 17.69
CA ASP A 614 -5.61 9.21 16.39
C ASP A 614 -6.88 8.36 16.48
N LEU A 615 -7.14 7.73 17.64
CA LEU A 615 -8.36 6.96 17.90
C LEU A 615 -9.54 7.88 18.24
N ILE A 616 -9.33 8.89 19.09
CA ILE A 616 -10.31 9.90 19.47
C ILE A 616 -10.77 10.68 18.23
N PHE A 617 -9.85 10.99 17.29
CA PHE A 617 -10.16 11.67 16.03
C PHE A 617 -10.62 10.74 14.90
N SER A 618 -10.80 9.45 15.19
CA SER A 618 -11.19 8.49 14.17
C SER A 618 -12.64 8.75 13.72
N PRO A 619 -12.93 8.74 12.40
CA PRO A 619 -14.29 8.84 11.88
C PRO A 619 -15.22 7.71 12.37
N ILE A 620 -14.66 6.66 12.96
CA ILE A 620 -15.39 5.52 13.55
C ILE A 620 -16.17 5.96 14.81
N MET A 621 -15.70 6.99 15.52
CA MET A 621 -16.33 7.51 16.73
C MET A 621 -17.51 8.47 16.43
N GLY A 622 -17.83 8.73 15.16
CA GLY A 622 -18.89 9.65 14.74
C GLY A 622 -18.46 10.58 13.60
N SER A 623 -19.42 11.18 12.90
CA SER A 623 -19.16 12.15 11.83
C SER A 623 -19.72 13.52 12.21
N GLY A 624 -18.90 14.57 12.19
CA GLY A 624 -19.38 15.95 12.34
C GLY A 624 -18.51 16.96 11.60
N GLU A 625 -18.72 18.24 11.88
CA GLU A 625 -18.07 19.34 11.17
C GLU A 625 -16.58 19.40 11.49
N THR A 626 -15.79 19.84 10.52
CA THR A 626 -14.34 19.97 10.66
C THR A 626 -13.90 21.35 10.22
N GLY A 627 -12.90 21.92 10.88
CA GLY A 627 -12.33 23.21 10.50
C GLY A 627 -10.87 23.35 10.91
N GLU A 628 -10.22 24.42 10.45
CA GLU A 628 -8.87 24.79 10.86
C GLU A 628 -8.92 25.82 11.99
N TRP A 629 -7.95 25.79 12.90
CA TRP A 629 -7.77 26.77 13.96
C TRP A 629 -6.31 27.22 14.07
N SER A 630 -6.10 28.37 14.72
CA SER A 630 -4.77 28.93 14.99
C SER A 630 -4.77 29.74 16.29
N GLY A 631 -3.82 29.51 17.18
CA GLY A 631 -3.74 30.16 18.48
C GLY A 631 -2.51 29.71 19.27
N ALA A 632 -2.05 30.50 20.25
CA ALA A 632 -0.87 30.20 21.07
C ALA A 632 0.45 29.94 20.29
N GLY A 633 0.55 30.36 19.03
CA GLY A 633 1.69 30.05 18.16
C GLY A 633 1.59 28.69 17.43
N MET A 634 0.48 27.97 17.62
CA MET A 634 0.15 26.72 16.93
C MET A 634 -0.98 26.91 15.91
N THR A 635 -1.04 26.02 14.93
CA THR A 635 -2.15 25.88 13.96
C THR A 635 -2.58 24.41 13.96
N GLY A 636 -3.82 24.11 13.60
CA GLY A 636 -4.34 22.74 13.68
C GLY A 636 -5.72 22.57 13.07
N ASP A 637 -6.22 21.34 13.16
CA ASP A 637 -7.59 20.96 12.79
C ASP A 637 -8.45 20.79 14.05
N TRP A 638 -9.75 21.05 13.91
CA TRP A 638 -10.75 20.63 14.88
C TRP A 638 -11.85 19.81 14.21
N VAL A 639 -12.44 18.90 14.99
CA VAL A 639 -13.56 18.05 14.58
C VAL A 639 -14.61 18.08 15.67
N GLN A 640 -15.83 18.43 15.29
CA GLN A 640 -16.99 18.25 16.15
C GLN A 640 -17.53 16.83 15.95
N GLN A 641 -17.87 16.15 17.04
CA GLN A 641 -18.37 14.79 17.00
C GLN A 641 -19.50 14.58 18.00
N LEU A 642 -20.54 13.85 17.59
CA LEU A 642 -21.58 13.37 18.50
C LEU A 642 -21.18 11.98 18.99
N MET A 643 -20.96 11.83 20.30
CA MET A 643 -20.50 10.58 20.88
C MET A 643 -21.62 9.52 20.81
N PRO A 644 -21.36 8.33 20.25
CA PRO A 644 -22.41 7.31 20.05
C PRO A 644 -22.90 6.68 21.36
N THR A 645 -22.13 6.82 22.42
CA THR A 645 -22.30 6.14 23.72
C THR A 645 -23.35 6.80 24.61
N ASP A 646 -23.38 8.12 24.62
CA ASP A 646 -24.17 8.98 25.51
C ASP A 646 -24.87 10.12 24.77
N GLY A 647 -24.50 10.38 23.51
CA GLY A 647 -25.10 11.41 22.67
C GLY A 647 -24.64 12.82 23.04
N THR A 648 -23.53 12.97 23.76
CA THR A 648 -22.91 14.27 24.03
C THR A 648 -22.16 14.76 22.79
N GLU A 649 -22.12 16.08 22.59
CA GLU A 649 -21.30 16.68 21.54
C GLU A 649 -19.92 17.03 22.09
N HIS A 650 -18.90 16.52 21.44
CA HIS A 650 -17.49 16.70 21.76
C HIS A 650 -16.83 17.52 20.68
N LEU A 651 -15.91 18.39 21.08
CA LEU A 651 -15.16 19.23 20.16
C LEU A 651 -13.67 18.93 20.33
N LEU A 652 -13.12 18.27 19.31
CA LEU A 652 -11.79 17.68 19.33
C LEU A 652 -10.81 18.58 18.59
N TYR A 653 -9.66 18.88 19.21
CA TYR A 653 -8.59 19.73 18.64
C TYR A 653 -7.23 19.03 18.50
N ARG A 654 -6.57 19.18 17.34
CA ARG A 654 -5.23 18.61 17.09
C ARG A 654 -4.32 19.59 16.32
N PRO A 655 -3.06 19.79 16.73
CA PRO A 655 -2.08 20.60 15.99
C PRO A 655 -1.65 20.04 14.61
N ASP A 656 -1.25 20.92 13.69
CA ASP A 656 -0.83 20.64 12.30
C ASP A 656 0.55 19.96 12.18
N ASP A 657 1.41 20.14 13.19
CA ASP A 657 2.71 19.49 13.25
C ASP A 657 2.60 17.97 13.53
N GLY A 658 1.37 17.49 13.72
CA GLY A 658 0.99 16.08 13.68
C GLY A 658 1.46 15.30 14.91
N GLY A 659 1.51 15.97 16.06
CA GLY A 659 1.86 15.37 17.35
C GLY A 659 0.81 14.39 17.89
N THR A 660 1.23 13.64 18.91
CA THR A 660 0.43 12.72 19.75
C THR A 660 -0.47 13.46 20.73
N ILE A 661 -0.74 14.75 20.51
CA ILE A 661 -1.40 15.61 21.48
C ILE A 661 -2.72 16.11 20.92
N CYS A 662 -3.76 16.05 21.75
CA CYS A 662 -5.09 16.52 21.38
C CYS A 662 -5.89 16.98 22.59
N GLY A 663 -6.88 17.82 22.33
CA GLY A 663 -7.85 18.28 23.32
C GLY A 663 -9.27 17.87 22.96
N ASP A 664 -10.11 17.72 23.98
CA ASP A 664 -11.54 17.47 23.88
C ASP A 664 -12.26 18.41 24.85
N ALA A 665 -13.25 19.16 24.39
CA ALA A 665 -14.09 19.99 25.25
C ALA A 665 -15.54 19.51 25.23
N THR A 666 -16.13 19.39 26.41
CA THR A 666 -17.50 18.94 26.63
C THR A 666 -18.18 19.74 27.74
N ASN A 667 -19.49 19.57 27.89
CA ASN A 667 -20.26 20.21 28.95
C ASN A 667 -20.07 19.44 30.25
N ALA A 668 -20.05 20.13 31.39
CA ALA A 668 -20.16 19.44 32.68
C ALA A 668 -21.53 18.72 32.77
N GLU A 669 -21.57 17.54 33.41
CA GLU A 669 -22.79 16.72 33.50
C GLU A 669 -24.01 17.56 33.99
N ASP A 670 -25.17 17.35 33.35
CA ASP A 670 -26.51 17.92 33.61
C ASP A 670 -27.02 19.14 32.80
N ASP A 671 -26.31 19.66 31.79
CA ASP A 671 -26.87 20.68 30.87
C ASP A 671 -26.42 20.50 29.40
N PRO A 672 -27.26 19.96 28.50
CA PRO A 672 -26.90 19.74 27.11
C PRO A 672 -26.84 21.07 26.34
N ARG A 673 -25.62 21.60 26.16
CA ARG A 673 -25.32 22.76 25.31
C ARG A 673 -25.05 22.36 23.87
N THR A 674 -25.26 23.29 22.95
CA THR A 674 -25.07 23.05 21.52
C THR A 674 -23.60 23.14 21.13
N ALA A 675 -23.25 22.48 20.03
CA ALA A 675 -22.05 22.69 19.22
C ALA A 675 -21.51 24.11 19.24
N ASP A 676 -22.38 25.07 18.89
CA ASP A 676 -22.03 26.48 18.76
C ASP A 676 -21.59 27.08 20.10
N GLU A 677 -22.16 26.62 21.21
CA GLU A 677 -21.79 27.04 22.57
C GLU A 677 -20.44 26.46 22.99
N VAL A 678 -20.15 25.19 22.66
CA VAL A 678 -18.84 24.56 22.92
C VAL A 678 -17.74 25.19 22.05
N VAL A 679 -18.04 25.46 20.78
CA VAL A 679 -17.14 26.19 19.87
C VAL A 679 -16.89 27.60 20.39
N ALA A 680 -17.93 28.31 20.82
CA ALA A 680 -17.79 29.65 21.38
C ALA A 680 -16.99 29.65 22.68
N PHE A 681 -17.20 28.66 23.56
CA PHE A 681 -16.40 28.45 24.77
C PHE A 681 -14.93 28.24 24.40
N TRP A 682 -14.63 27.35 23.45
CA TRP A 682 -13.26 27.11 23.02
C TRP A 682 -12.62 28.37 22.42
N GLU A 683 -13.30 29.06 21.51
CA GLU A 683 -12.81 30.27 20.86
C GLU A 683 -12.59 31.45 21.82
N SER A 684 -13.41 31.55 22.87
CA SER A 684 -13.37 32.66 23.83
C SER A 684 -12.49 32.41 25.05
N THR A 685 -12.42 31.16 25.50
CA THR A 685 -11.83 30.79 26.80
C THR A 685 -10.53 30.00 26.63
N ILE A 686 -10.50 29.04 25.71
CA ILE A 686 -9.35 28.14 25.53
C ILE A 686 -8.36 28.67 24.48
N ARG A 687 -8.83 29.22 23.36
CA ARG A 687 -8.01 29.78 22.27
C ARG A 687 -7.40 31.13 22.67
N PRO A 688 -6.07 31.32 22.70
CA PRO A 688 -5.49 32.61 23.02
C PRO A 688 -5.11 33.38 21.75
N GLY A 689 -5.79 34.53 21.54
CA GLY A 689 -5.35 35.64 20.71
C GLY A 689 -5.42 35.41 19.19
N SER A 690 -6.53 35.83 18.59
CA SER A 690 -6.67 36.05 17.14
C SER A 690 -5.75 37.14 16.60
#